data_AF-W0SHP6-F1
#
_entry.id   AF-W0SHP6-F1
#
_cell.length_a   1.000
_cell.length_b   1.000
_cell.length_c   1.000
_cell.angle_alpha   90.00
_cell.angle_beta   90.00
_cell.angle_gamma   90.00
#
_symmetry.space_group_name_H-M   'P 1'
#
loop_
_entity.id
_entity.type
_entity.pdbx_description
1 polymer ?
#
loop_
_entity_poly.entity_id
_entity_poly.type
_entity_poly.pdbx_seq_one_letter_code
_entity_poly.pdbx_strand_id
1 'polypeptide(L)'
;MKKVITVTLGSSKKDFEFKTRFLGQEFSVQRLGADRDSSKAWELMRRQQANADAIALSDTVDHYHVGLRTVVNKESQRLMQVVTRVPVTTGASLRRLLQVRAVRHVQKELGHYFNNNLVLFLSGMRNYDMAVALSEYTRNLSFADPVFHAGSPLLLTSLEQLEIYAKGKELIPDIVPGEFLKSVLKTVKNKIVANAVARSHVIVGTFREIQAVAAGGNLEGKTLITSAIDDEALAFFTKHKVNLVVDVSPKLFDRVVGISTITAMILASMDKPESEVSDHDFEEIINELDIKPRLLHPTGHFRNIRRFAFVVHPLSQEYIKKGFPLPKGTPKFIMDKVETLAAYMPPMVYCKMSNIVSPSGAEAEGWLISVGGTPKEMLSHSPEFTYRRLLHAAKIAEGLGAQIMGLGAFTKVVGDAGITVARRASIPITTGNSYSASGALWAAADAMRRMGLVKVDKDSKKVPAKTMVIGATGSIGSVSARLLAMAFDEVVIAGRDMKKLNELRDSILQDTPDAKVISSTDYDSLLGEMDMIVTSTSGAGKKILDITRVKPGCVITDVARPLDLPPSEVAKRPDVLVIESGEIELPTPVKGMKSIGLPKNVIYACLAETIVLALEGRFEVFTIGRDTEWEKVKEIYKLGIKHGMKLAAISGVKGVYTDEDIAKVVSLAKKARLTWKGSSSGSTAKAPVKKAPVKKAPVKKAPVKKAAKKAPAKAVVAPKKPVSKQAPAKKSAGRTIVKKKTAA
;
A
#
# COMPACT_ATOMS: atom_id res chain seq x y z
N MET A 1 -33.29 -10.89 -40.74
CA MET A 1 -31.95 -10.33 -40.45
C MET A 1 -32.15 -8.90 -39.99
N LYS A 2 -31.78 -8.58 -38.75
CA LYS A 2 -31.89 -7.24 -38.17
C LYS A 2 -30.81 -6.32 -38.77
N LYS A 3 -31.11 -5.06 -39.01
CA LYS A 3 -30.17 -4.09 -39.60
C LYS A 3 -29.89 -2.95 -38.62
N VAL A 4 -28.64 -2.77 -38.24
CA VAL A 4 -28.21 -1.71 -37.32
C VAL A 4 -27.31 -0.74 -38.05
N ILE A 5 -27.62 0.55 -37.95
CA ILE A 5 -26.86 1.61 -38.60
C ILE A 5 -26.29 2.55 -37.55
N THR A 6 -24.97 2.69 -37.54
CA THR A 6 -24.26 3.64 -36.70
C THR A 6 -23.86 4.85 -37.52
N VAL A 7 -24.43 6.00 -37.21
CA VAL A 7 -23.97 7.30 -37.73
C VAL A 7 -22.97 7.89 -36.75
N THR A 8 -21.84 8.38 -37.27
CA THR A 8 -20.77 8.92 -36.44
C THR A 8 -20.28 10.26 -36.94
N LEU A 9 -19.96 11.18 -36.03
CA LEU A 9 -19.24 12.42 -36.38
C LEU A 9 -17.77 12.17 -36.73
N GLY A 10 -17.29 10.93 -36.59
CA GLY A 10 -15.98 10.49 -37.07
C GLY A 10 -15.88 10.47 -38.61
N SER A 11 -14.68 10.14 -39.11
CA SER A 11 -14.42 10.13 -40.56
C SER A 11 -15.15 8.98 -41.26
N SER A 12 -15.65 9.26 -42.47
CA SER A 12 -16.20 8.30 -43.42
C SER A 12 -15.15 7.32 -43.98
N LYS A 13 -13.86 7.67 -43.91
CA LYS A 13 -12.77 6.76 -44.31
C LYS A 13 -12.68 5.48 -43.48
N LYS A 14 -13.32 5.45 -42.30
CA LYS A 14 -13.41 4.28 -41.41
C LYS A 14 -14.77 3.58 -41.50
N ASP A 15 -15.55 3.86 -42.54
CA ASP A 15 -16.86 3.22 -42.75
C ASP A 15 -16.69 1.74 -43.05
N PHE A 16 -17.67 0.96 -42.59
CA PHE A 16 -17.65 -0.49 -42.76
C PHE A 16 -19.07 -1.04 -42.78
N GLU A 17 -19.19 -2.25 -43.32
CA GLU A 17 -20.37 -3.09 -43.23
C GLU A 17 -19.94 -4.53 -42.98
N PHE A 18 -20.67 -5.25 -42.12
CA PHE A 18 -20.48 -6.68 -41.92
C PHE A 18 -21.76 -7.36 -41.45
N LYS A 19 -21.82 -8.69 -41.58
CA LYS A 19 -22.89 -9.54 -41.05
C LYS A 19 -22.36 -10.36 -39.89
N THR A 20 -23.20 -10.61 -38.88
CA THR A 20 -22.82 -11.37 -37.70
C THR A 20 -24.04 -11.94 -36.99
N ARG A 21 -23.82 -12.90 -36.08
CA ARG A 21 -24.84 -13.42 -35.18
C ARG A 21 -24.63 -12.85 -33.79
N PHE A 22 -25.69 -12.31 -33.18
CA PHE A 22 -25.66 -11.69 -31.85
C PHE A 22 -26.98 -11.96 -31.12
N LEU A 23 -26.92 -12.36 -29.85
CA LEU A 23 -28.09 -12.75 -29.04
C LEU A 23 -29.05 -13.70 -29.78
N GLY A 24 -28.48 -14.72 -30.44
CA GLY A 24 -29.23 -15.72 -31.20
C GLY A 24 -29.76 -15.28 -32.56
N GLN A 25 -29.68 -13.99 -32.92
CA GLN A 25 -30.24 -13.40 -34.14
C GLN A 25 -29.17 -12.98 -35.17
N GLU A 26 -29.54 -12.96 -36.45
CA GLU A 26 -28.67 -12.50 -37.55
C GLU A 26 -28.76 -10.98 -37.76
N PHE A 27 -27.60 -10.31 -37.80
CA PHE A 27 -27.45 -8.87 -37.93
C PHE A 27 -26.67 -8.46 -39.19
N SER A 28 -27.06 -7.35 -39.81
CA SER A 28 -26.26 -6.54 -40.72
C SER A 28 -25.92 -5.22 -40.01
N VAL A 29 -24.63 -4.94 -39.83
CA VAL A 29 -24.14 -3.77 -39.09
C VAL A 29 -23.36 -2.87 -40.03
N GLN A 30 -23.75 -1.59 -40.10
CA GLN A 30 -23.12 -0.60 -40.95
C GLN A 30 -22.70 0.64 -40.14
N ARG A 31 -21.50 1.17 -40.39
CA ARG A 31 -21.01 2.44 -39.83
C ARG A 31 -20.89 3.48 -40.95
N LEU A 32 -21.46 4.65 -40.75
CA LEU A 32 -21.47 5.77 -41.69
C LEU A 32 -20.90 7.05 -41.06
N GLY A 33 -19.83 7.58 -41.63
CA GLY A 33 -19.13 8.76 -41.14
C GLY A 33 -19.67 10.07 -41.70
N ALA A 34 -19.84 11.05 -40.83
CA ALA A 34 -20.30 12.39 -41.15
C ALA A 34 -19.16 13.41 -41.21
N ASP A 35 -17.90 13.02 -41.00
CA ASP A 35 -16.72 13.89 -41.17
C ASP A 35 -16.79 15.20 -40.38
N ARG A 36 -17.34 15.14 -39.16
CA ARG A 36 -17.62 16.28 -38.25
C ARG A 36 -18.69 17.26 -38.74
N ASP A 37 -19.46 16.91 -39.75
CA ASP A 37 -20.60 17.68 -40.21
C ASP A 37 -21.88 17.18 -39.52
N SER A 38 -22.41 17.98 -38.59
CA SER A 38 -23.63 17.64 -37.85
C SER A 38 -24.89 17.68 -38.73
N SER A 39 -24.90 18.46 -39.81
CA SER A 39 -26.01 18.48 -40.78
C SER A 39 -26.00 17.19 -41.60
N LYS A 40 -24.83 16.75 -42.08
CA LYS A 40 -24.67 15.45 -42.73
C LYS A 40 -25.07 14.30 -41.81
N ALA A 41 -24.66 14.34 -40.53
CA ALA A 41 -25.08 13.34 -39.54
C ALA A 41 -26.60 13.31 -39.37
N TRP A 42 -27.24 14.48 -39.25
CA TRP A 42 -28.69 14.60 -39.14
C TRP A 42 -29.41 13.99 -40.36
N GLU A 43 -28.94 14.28 -41.57
CA GLU A 43 -29.50 13.71 -42.80
C GLU A 43 -29.35 12.18 -42.87
N LEU A 44 -28.18 11.66 -42.51
CA LEU A 44 -27.93 10.22 -42.44
C LEU A 44 -28.89 9.55 -41.45
N MET A 45 -28.98 10.07 -40.23
CA MET A 45 -29.90 9.57 -39.20
C MET A 45 -31.35 9.56 -39.72
N ARG A 46 -31.79 10.65 -40.37
CA ARG A 46 -33.14 10.77 -40.93
C ARG A 46 -33.42 9.73 -42.01
N ARG A 47 -32.50 9.56 -42.97
CA ARG A 47 -32.69 8.67 -44.13
C ARG A 47 -32.64 7.20 -43.72
N GLN A 48 -31.74 6.86 -42.80
CA GLN A 48 -31.45 5.48 -42.46
C GLN A 48 -32.53 4.83 -41.56
N GLN A 49 -33.36 5.61 -40.86
CA GLN A 49 -34.42 5.07 -40.01
C GLN A 49 -35.52 4.31 -40.77
N ALA A 50 -35.61 4.47 -42.10
CA ALA A 50 -36.54 3.71 -42.93
C ALA A 50 -36.06 2.27 -43.21
N ASN A 51 -34.75 2.02 -43.06
CA ASN A 51 -34.10 0.78 -43.48
C ASN A 51 -33.26 0.14 -42.36
N ALA A 52 -33.48 0.52 -41.11
CA ALA A 52 -32.79 -0.01 -39.93
C ALA A 52 -33.81 -0.51 -38.91
N ASP A 53 -33.41 -1.43 -38.06
CA ASP A 53 -34.14 -1.85 -36.86
C ASP A 53 -33.71 -1.04 -35.62
N ALA A 54 -32.50 -0.47 -35.62
CA ALA A 54 -32.04 0.49 -34.62
C ALA A 54 -30.91 1.36 -35.17
N ILE A 55 -30.77 2.56 -34.60
CA ILE A 55 -29.75 3.53 -34.99
C ILE A 55 -28.86 3.89 -33.80
N ALA A 56 -27.56 3.89 -34.02
CA ALA A 56 -26.58 4.38 -33.06
C ALA A 56 -25.99 5.73 -33.49
N LEU A 57 -25.80 6.64 -32.55
CA LEU A 57 -25.04 7.88 -32.73
C LEU A 57 -23.71 7.79 -31.96
N SER A 58 -22.58 7.98 -32.63
CA SER A 58 -21.25 7.91 -31.99
C SER A 58 -20.36 9.13 -32.27
N ASP A 59 -19.23 9.22 -31.56
CA ASP A 59 -18.30 10.36 -31.60
C ASP A 59 -18.98 11.72 -31.28
N THR A 60 -20.06 11.70 -30.51
CA THR A 60 -20.75 12.89 -30.01
C THR A 60 -20.65 13.01 -28.49
N VAL A 61 -20.91 14.20 -27.95
CA VAL A 61 -20.99 14.42 -26.49
C VAL A 61 -22.34 13.91 -26.00
N ASP A 62 -22.30 12.89 -25.15
CA ASP A 62 -23.49 12.24 -24.64
C ASP A 62 -24.22 13.05 -23.55
N HIS A 63 -25.43 12.64 -23.22
CA HIS A 63 -26.02 12.93 -21.92
C HIS A 63 -25.20 12.21 -20.84
N TYR A 64 -24.87 12.87 -19.75
CA TYR A 64 -24.15 12.24 -18.65
C TYR A 64 -24.72 12.64 -17.30
N HIS A 65 -24.63 11.72 -16.35
CA HIS A 65 -25.08 11.92 -14.99
C HIS A 65 -23.91 12.39 -14.12
N VAL A 66 -24.11 13.46 -13.37
CA VAL A 66 -23.17 13.93 -12.35
C VAL A 66 -23.93 14.05 -11.04
N GLY A 67 -23.71 13.10 -10.13
CA GLY A 67 -24.54 12.90 -8.95
C GLY A 67 -25.99 12.65 -9.36
N LEU A 68 -26.92 13.42 -8.80
CA LEU A 68 -28.36 13.30 -9.09
C LEU A 68 -28.82 14.09 -10.32
N ARG A 69 -27.89 14.65 -11.12
CA ARG A 69 -28.24 15.53 -12.25
C ARG A 69 -27.89 14.90 -13.58
N THR A 70 -28.76 15.12 -14.56
CA THR A 70 -28.53 14.77 -15.96
C THR A 70 -28.12 16.03 -16.72
N VAL A 71 -26.92 16.05 -17.27
CA VAL A 71 -26.47 17.13 -18.15
C VAL A 71 -26.87 16.79 -19.57
N VAL A 72 -27.79 17.58 -20.14
CA VAL A 72 -28.35 17.32 -21.47
C VAL A 72 -27.51 18.02 -22.54
N ASN A 73 -26.89 17.27 -23.46
CA ASN A 73 -26.27 17.85 -24.64
C ASN A 73 -27.32 18.16 -25.72
N LYS A 74 -27.53 19.46 -26.00
CA LYS A 74 -28.54 19.93 -26.96
C LYS A 74 -28.30 19.45 -28.39
N GLU A 75 -27.04 19.29 -28.81
CA GLU A 75 -26.69 18.87 -30.16
C GLU A 75 -26.99 17.38 -30.38
N SER A 76 -26.55 16.51 -29.46
CA SER A 76 -26.88 15.09 -29.50
C SER A 76 -28.38 14.86 -29.40
N GLN A 77 -29.08 15.61 -28.55
CA GLN A 77 -30.54 15.55 -28.45
C GLN A 77 -31.21 15.92 -29.78
N ARG A 78 -30.76 17.00 -30.44
CA ARG A 78 -31.26 17.39 -31.77
C ARG A 78 -31.02 16.30 -32.82
N LEU A 79 -29.86 15.64 -32.80
CA LEU A 79 -29.52 14.56 -33.73
C LEU A 79 -30.32 13.29 -33.47
N MET A 80 -30.63 12.97 -32.22
CA MET A 80 -31.45 11.80 -31.88
C MET A 80 -32.94 12.01 -32.19
N GLN A 81 -33.47 13.21 -31.94
CA GLN A 81 -34.89 13.55 -32.16
C GLN A 81 -35.36 13.42 -33.62
N VAL A 82 -34.45 13.40 -34.60
CA VAL A 82 -34.81 13.16 -36.01
C VAL A 82 -35.23 11.70 -36.27
N VAL A 83 -34.80 10.78 -35.41
CA VAL A 83 -35.15 9.36 -35.48
C VAL A 83 -36.39 9.14 -34.62
N THR A 84 -37.49 8.78 -35.26
CA THR A 84 -38.81 8.65 -34.63
C THR A 84 -39.44 7.27 -34.81
N ARG A 85 -38.90 6.46 -35.74
CA ARG A 85 -39.49 5.17 -36.14
C ARG A 85 -38.85 3.95 -35.49
N VAL A 86 -37.61 4.09 -35.04
CA VAL A 86 -36.78 2.97 -34.56
C VAL A 86 -36.03 3.40 -33.31
N PRO A 87 -35.62 2.46 -32.43
CA PRO A 87 -34.75 2.77 -31.31
C PRO A 87 -33.50 3.54 -31.74
N VAL A 88 -33.18 4.60 -31.00
CA VAL A 88 -31.98 5.42 -31.20
C VAL A 88 -31.21 5.55 -29.90
N THR A 89 -29.89 5.39 -29.97
CA THR A 89 -29.04 5.40 -28.77
C THR A 89 -27.66 6.00 -29.03
N THR A 90 -27.07 6.59 -27.99
CA THR A 90 -25.66 6.97 -27.92
C THR A 90 -24.81 5.90 -27.20
N GLY A 91 -25.45 4.87 -26.65
CA GLY A 91 -24.84 3.83 -25.83
C GLY A 91 -24.45 4.27 -24.42
N ALA A 92 -25.01 5.38 -23.91
CA ALA A 92 -24.69 5.94 -22.60
C ALA A 92 -24.85 4.91 -21.47
N SER A 93 -26.00 4.22 -21.46
CA SER A 93 -26.39 3.27 -20.41
C SER A 93 -25.41 2.09 -20.33
N LEU A 94 -25.19 1.43 -21.47
CA LEU A 94 -24.23 0.32 -21.56
C LEU A 94 -22.80 0.78 -21.25
N ARG A 95 -22.38 1.95 -21.74
CA ARG A 95 -21.05 2.51 -21.46
C ARG A 95 -20.82 2.65 -19.97
N ARG A 96 -21.77 3.24 -19.24
CA ARG A 96 -21.70 3.42 -17.80
C ARG A 96 -21.50 2.10 -17.06
N LEU A 97 -22.30 1.08 -17.38
CA LEU A 97 -22.21 -0.24 -16.77
C LEU A 97 -20.88 -0.93 -17.08
N LEU A 98 -20.43 -0.90 -18.33
CA LEU A 98 -19.16 -1.50 -18.74
C LEU A 98 -17.95 -0.81 -18.09
N GLN A 99 -17.99 0.51 -17.94
CA GLN A 99 -16.94 1.28 -17.26
C GLN A 99 -16.78 0.87 -15.79
N VAL A 100 -17.88 0.80 -15.04
CA VAL A 100 -17.86 0.36 -13.64
C VAL A 100 -17.42 -1.09 -13.53
N ARG A 101 -17.94 -1.96 -14.39
CA ARG A 101 -17.56 -3.38 -14.45
C ARG A 101 -16.07 -3.55 -14.76
N ALA A 102 -15.52 -2.75 -15.67
CA ALA A 102 -14.10 -2.80 -16.03
C ALA A 102 -13.19 -2.47 -14.84
N VAL A 103 -13.52 -1.43 -14.07
CA VAL A 103 -12.77 -1.08 -12.84
C VAL A 103 -12.80 -2.23 -11.84
N ARG A 104 -13.99 -2.78 -11.56
CA ARG A 104 -14.16 -3.89 -10.60
C ARG A 104 -13.46 -5.17 -11.06
N HIS A 105 -13.51 -5.46 -12.36
CA HIS A 105 -12.82 -6.60 -12.96
C HIS A 105 -11.30 -6.47 -12.79
N VAL A 106 -10.71 -5.33 -13.16
CA VAL A 106 -9.27 -5.09 -13.01
C VAL A 106 -8.83 -5.14 -11.55
N GLN A 107 -9.61 -4.55 -10.64
CA GLN A 107 -9.32 -4.57 -9.22
C GLN A 107 -9.24 -5.99 -8.67
N LYS A 108 -10.14 -6.88 -9.12
CA LYS A 108 -10.19 -8.29 -8.75
C LYS A 108 -9.06 -9.09 -9.38
N GLU A 109 -8.93 -9.05 -10.71
CA GLU A 109 -7.96 -9.85 -11.47
C GLU A 109 -6.51 -9.51 -11.13
N LEU A 110 -6.19 -8.23 -10.96
CA LEU A 110 -4.82 -7.78 -10.72
C LEU A 110 -4.47 -7.61 -9.22
N GLY A 111 -5.44 -7.84 -8.33
CA GLY A 111 -5.26 -7.86 -6.87
C GLY A 111 -4.88 -6.50 -6.27
N HIS A 112 -5.87 -5.74 -5.83
CA HIS A 112 -5.71 -4.42 -5.18
C HIS A 112 -5.03 -3.36 -6.07
N TYR A 113 -5.19 -3.47 -7.39
CA TYR A 113 -4.45 -2.68 -8.38
C TYR A 113 -4.67 -1.16 -8.29
N PHE A 114 -5.90 -0.73 -8.01
CA PHE A 114 -6.24 0.69 -7.93
C PHE A 114 -6.02 1.32 -6.55
N ASN A 115 -5.66 0.52 -5.54
CA ASN A 115 -5.50 1.03 -4.18
C ASN A 115 -4.52 2.21 -4.18
N ASN A 116 -5.00 3.36 -3.70
CA ASN A 116 -4.27 4.61 -3.60
C ASN A 116 -3.56 5.10 -4.89
N ASN A 117 -3.98 4.68 -6.08
CA ASN A 117 -3.41 5.22 -7.33
C ASN A 117 -3.76 6.70 -7.51
N LEU A 118 -2.84 7.45 -8.12
CA LEU A 118 -3.09 8.82 -8.57
C LEU A 118 -3.86 8.75 -9.90
N VAL A 119 -5.15 9.08 -9.89
CA VAL A 119 -6.03 8.95 -11.06
C VAL A 119 -6.37 10.31 -11.64
N LEU A 120 -6.02 10.53 -12.90
CA LEU A 120 -6.39 11.71 -13.65
C LEU A 120 -7.54 11.40 -14.61
N PHE A 121 -8.66 12.09 -14.44
CA PHE A 121 -9.75 12.15 -15.41
C PHE A 121 -9.57 13.36 -16.31
N LEU A 122 -9.44 13.11 -17.62
CA LEU A 122 -9.44 14.19 -18.61
C LEU A 122 -10.84 14.83 -18.74
N SER A 123 -11.88 14.02 -18.52
CA SER A 123 -13.22 14.50 -18.16
C SER A 123 -13.84 13.57 -17.12
N GLY A 124 -14.03 14.09 -15.91
CA GLY A 124 -14.76 13.45 -14.83
C GLY A 124 -16.26 13.44 -15.07
N MET A 125 -16.81 14.51 -15.62
CA MET A 125 -18.26 14.64 -15.83
C MET A 125 -18.79 13.51 -16.74
N ARG A 126 -18.05 13.18 -17.80
CA ARG A 126 -18.41 12.08 -18.73
C ARG A 126 -18.15 10.68 -18.15
N ASN A 127 -17.25 10.56 -17.19
CA ASN A 127 -16.84 9.28 -16.59
C ASN A 127 -17.18 9.24 -15.09
N TYR A 128 -18.29 9.86 -14.69
CA TYR A 128 -18.60 10.10 -13.27
C TYR A 128 -18.79 8.79 -12.51
N ASP A 129 -19.57 7.83 -13.02
CA ASP A 129 -19.76 6.54 -12.35
C ASP A 129 -18.46 5.72 -12.23
N MET A 130 -17.57 5.84 -13.22
CA MET A 130 -16.23 5.25 -13.13
C MET A 130 -15.41 5.95 -12.02
N ALA A 131 -15.52 7.27 -11.89
CA ALA A 131 -14.88 8.02 -10.82
C ALA A 131 -15.43 7.64 -9.44
N VAL A 132 -16.73 7.41 -9.32
CA VAL A 132 -17.37 6.86 -8.12
C VAL A 132 -16.81 5.48 -7.80
N ALA A 133 -16.77 4.56 -8.77
CA ALA A 133 -16.22 3.22 -8.59
C ALA A 133 -14.73 3.26 -8.18
N LEU A 134 -13.91 4.13 -8.79
CA LEU A 134 -12.50 4.28 -8.42
C LEU A 134 -12.32 4.95 -7.05
N SER A 135 -13.26 5.78 -6.60
CA SER A 135 -13.21 6.42 -5.28
C SER A 135 -13.30 5.41 -4.12
N GLU A 136 -13.84 4.21 -4.37
CA GLU A 136 -13.82 3.11 -3.40
C GLU A 136 -12.39 2.62 -3.10
N TYR A 137 -11.45 2.83 -4.03
CA TYR A 137 -10.07 2.31 -3.93
C TYR A 137 -9.02 3.40 -3.74
N THR A 138 -9.31 4.65 -4.12
CA THR A 138 -8.36 5.76 -3.98
C THR A 138 -9.03 7.10 -3.74
N ARG A 139 -8.40 7.92 -2.89
CA ARG A 139 -8.79 9.32 -2.65
C ARG A 139 -8.07 10.29 -3.59
N ASN A 140 -7.04 9.83 -4.30
CA ASN A 140 -6.22 10.66 -5.18
C ASN A 140 -6.84 10.80 -6.57
N LEU A 141 -8.04 11.35 -6.61
CA LEU A 141 -8.73 11.68 -7.86
C LEU A 141 -8.39 13.10 -8.28
N SER A 142 -8.23 13.32 -9.58
CA SER A 142 -8.04 14.64 -10.16
C SER A 142 -8.85 14.77 -11.44
N PHE A 143 -9.55 15.88 -11.62
CA PHE A 143 -10.43 16.13 -12.76
C PHE A 143 -10.01 17.38 -13.51
N ALA A 144 -9.76 17.21 -14.81
CA ALA A 144 -9.29 18.28 -15.69
C ALA A 144 -10.43 19.07 -16.36
N ASP A 145 -11.71 18.79 -16.03
CA ASP A 145 -12.87 19.43 -16.66
C ASP A 145 -12.78 20.96 -16.67
N PRO A 146 -12.45 21.67 -15.56
CA PRO A 146 -12.31 23.13 -15.59
C PRO A 146 -11.16 23.62 -16.46
N VAL A 147 -10.08 22.85 -16.53
CA VAL A 147 -8.89 23.16 -17.34
C VAL A 147 -9.25 23.07 -18.83
N PHE A 148 -10.02 22.06 -19.22
CA PHE A 148 -10.44 21.88 -20.61
C PHE A 148 -11.56 22.84 -21.03
N HIS A 149 -12.56 23.06 -20.19
CA HIS A 149 -13.72 23.90 -20.50
C HIS A 149 -13.44 25.41 -20.36
N ALA A 150 -12.73 25.83 -19.32
CA ALA A 150 -12.60 27.24 -18.96
C ALA A 150 -11.16 27.75 -18.91
N GLY A 151 -10.16 26.91 -19.21
CA GLY A 151 -8.75 27.28 -19.09
C GLY A 151 -8.31 27.53 -17.64
N SER A 152 -9.05 26.99 -16.66
CA SER A 152 -8.73 27.12 -15.24
C SER A 152 -7.32 26.63 -14.94
N PRO A 153 -6.57 27.30 -14.04
CA PRO A 153 -5.26 26.83 -13.62
C PRO A 153 -5.33 25.65 -12.62
N LEU A 154 -6.52 25.27 -12.16
CA LEU A 154 -6.73 24.30 -11.08
C LEU A 154 -7.48 23.05 -11.57
N LEU A 155 -7.04 21.90 -11.07
CA LEU A 155 -7.77 20.64 -11.15
C LEU A 155 -8.72 20.52 -9.97
N LEU A 156 -9.86 19.85 -10.18
CA LEU A 156 -10.71 19.43 -9.07
C LEU A 156 -10.14 18.15 -8.47
N THR A 157 -10.23 17.99 -7.15
CA THR A 157 -9.60 16.87 -6.43
C THR A 157 -10.59 15.96 -5.71
N SER A 158 -11.90 16.21 -5.85
CA SER A 158 -12.95 15.38 -5.26
C SER A 158 -14.21 15.32 -6.13
N LEU A 159 -15.01 14.26 -5.93
CA LEU A 159 -16.32 14.13 -6.57
C LEU A 159 -17.26 15.28 -6.20
N GLU A 160 -17.22 15.75 -4.96
CA GLU A 160 -18.01 16.90 -4.50
C GLU A 160 -17.66 18.17 -5.29
N GLN A 161 -16.36 18.45 -5.50
CA GLN A 161 -15.93 19.57 -6.32
C GLN A 161 -16.38 19.42 -7.78
N LEU A 162 -16.32 18.20 -8.33
CA LEU A 162 -16.82 17.90 -9.68
C LEU A 162 -18.33 18.15 -9.81
N GLU A 163 -19.10 17.73 -8.82
CA GLU A 163 -20.55 17.98 -8.77
C GLU A 163 -20.84 19.48 -8.69
N ILE A 164 -20.21 20.22 -7.77
CA ILE A 164 -20.39 21.67 -7.64
C ILE A 164 -20.04 22.38 -8.96
N TYR A 165 -18.94 21.99 -9.59
CA TYR A 165 -18.51 22.53 -10.87
C TYR A 165 -19.54 22.27 -11.98
N ALA A 166 -20.07 21.04 -12.06
CA ALA A 166 -21.12 20.69 -13.01
C ALA A 166 -22.39 21.53 -12.81
N LYS A 167 -22.77 21.82 -11.55
CA LYS A 167 -23.92 22.70 -11.24
C LYS A 167 -23.72 24.14 -11.72
N GLY A 168 -22.50 24.67 -11.62
CA GLY A 168 -22.19 26.05 -11.98
C GLY A 168 -22.05 26.28 -13.49
N LYS A 169 -21.61 25.28 -14.25
CA LYS A 169 -21.34 25.41 -15.69
C LYS A 169 -22.57 25.79 -16.52
N GLU A 170 -23.76 25.31 -16.15
CA GLU A 170 -25.02 25.61 -16.86
C GLU A 170 -25.44 27.09 -16.76
N LEU A 171 -24.86 27.84 -15.82
CA LEU A 171 -25.16 29.24 -15.56
C LEU A 171 -24.18 30.21 -16.26
N ILE A 172 -23.14 29.70 -16.92
CA ILE A 172 -22.08 30.51 -17.53
C ILE A 172 -22.25 30.49 -19.06
N PRO A 173 -22.46 31.63 -19.74
CA PRO A 173 -22.48 31.69 -21.20
C PRO A 173 -21.09 31.32 -21.76
N ASP A 174 -21.04 30.68 -22.93
CA ASP A 174 -19.81 30.37 -23.67
C ASP A 174 -19.16 31.66 -24.23
N ILE A 175 -18.59 32.48 -23.34
CA ILE A 175 -17.86 33.68 -23.73
C ILE A 175 -16.43 33.28 -24.06
N VAL A 176 -16.09 33.37 -25.34
CA VAL A 176 -14.77 33.06 -25.86
C VAL A 176 -13.84 34.28 -25.72
N PRO A 177 -12.71 34.23 -24.97
CA PRO A 177 -11.78 35.35 -24.85
C PRO A 177 -11.03 35.64 -26.17
N GLY A 178 -10.49 36.85 -26.37
CA GLY A 178 -9.73 37.24 -27.59
C GLY A 178 -8.45 36.42 -27.88
N GLU A 179 -7.92 36.45 -29.10
CA GLU A 179 -6.87 35.53 -29.61
C GLU A 179 -5.56 35.50 -28.81
N PHE A 180 -5.07 36.66 -28.35
CA PHE A 180 -3.87 36.74 -27.52
C PHE A 180 -4.07 36.03 -26.18
N LEU A 181 -5.23 36.25 -25.54
CA LEU A 181 -5.61 35.59 -24.30
C LEU A 181 -5.77 34.07 -24.50
N LYS A 182 -6.35 33.63 -25.63
CA LYS A 182 -6.46 32.20 -25.99
C LYS A 182 -5.09 31.51 -26.08
N SER A 183 -4.09 32.17 -26.66
CA SER A 183 -2.74 31.59 -26.84
C SER A 183 -1.99 31.42 -25.50
N VAL A 184 -2.07 32.42 -24.61
CA VAL A 184 -1.51 32.36 -23.26
C VAL A 184 -2.22 31.29 -22.42
N LEU A 185 -3.55 31.28 -22.44
CA LEU A 185 -4.37 30.27 -21.75
C LEU A 185 -4.07 28.85 -22.27
N LYS A 186 -3.85 28.67 -23.57
CA LYS A 186 -3.47 27.39 -24.18
C LYS A 186 -2.12 26.89 -23.67
N THR A 187 -1.12 27.77 -23.54
CA THR A 187 0.22 27.41 -23.05
C THR A 187 0.21 27.03 -21.57
N VAL A 188 -0.49 27.80 -20.73
CA VAL A 188 -0.65 27.52 -19.30
C VAL A 188 -1.44 26.22 -19.08
N LYS A 189 -2.55 26.05 -19.79
CA LYS A 189 -3.35 24.82 -19.84
C LYS A 189 -2.49 23.59 -20.15
N ASN A 190 -1.67 23.67 -21.21
CA ASN A 190 -0.81 22.56 -21.61
C ASN A 190 0.19 22.16 -20.52
N LYS A 191 0.81 23.14 -19.84
CA LYS A 191 1.74 22.84 -18.73
C LYS A 191 1.05 22.17 -17.54
N ILE A 192 -0.14 22.63 -17.17
CA ILE A 192 -0.89 22.05 -16.05
C ILE A 192 -1.27 20.60 -16.35
N VAL A 193 -1.84 20.36 -17.53
CA VAL A 193 -2.24 19.01 -17.96
C VAL A 193 -1.01 18.11 -18.10
N ALA A 194 0.09 18.59 -18.67
CA ALA A 194 1.35 17.85 -18.76
C ALA A 194 1.87 17.41 -17.37
N ASN A 195 1.86 18.32 -16.39
CA ASN A 195 2.26 18.01 -15.02
C ASN A 195 1.31 17.00 -14.36
N ALA A 196 -0.01 17.13 -14.59
CA ALA A 196 -1.00 16.20 -14.08
C ALA A 196 -0.82 14.80 -14.67
N VAL A 197 -0.63 14.71 -15.99
CA VAL A 197 -0.33 13.47 -16.72
C VAL A 197 0.95 12.84 -16.16
N ALA A 198 2.04 13.61 -16.07
CA ALA A 198 3.33 13.12 -15.58
C ALA A 198 3.22 12.51 -14.17
N ARG A 199 2.46 13.14 -13.27
CA ARG A 199 2.26 12.67 -11.89
C ARG A 199 1.30 11.50 -11.75
N SER A 200 0.31 11.37 -12.64
CA SER A 200 -0.72 10.33 -12.54
C SER A 200 -0.18 8.90 -12.75
N HIS A 201 -0.79 7.92 -12.12
CA HIS A 201 -0.56 6.50 -12.35
C HIS A 201 -1.56 5.93 -13.34
N VAL A 202 -2.79 6.42 -13.27
CA VAL A 202 -3.92 6.03 -14.12
C VAL A 202 -4.47 7.28 -14.80
N ILE A 203 -4.72 7.19 -16.11
CA ILE A 203 -5.37 8.25 -16.88
C ILE A 203 -6.66 7.71 -17.50
N VAL A 204 -7.76 8.42 -17.27
CA VAL A 204 -9.08 8.09 -17.80
C VAL A 204 -9.48 9.14 -18.84
N GLY A 205 -9.79 8.68 -20.04
CA GLY A 205 -10.19 9.56 -21.14
C GLY A 205 -10.43 8.78 -22.42
N THR A 206 -10.96 9.48 -23.42
CA THR A 206 -11.05 8.92 -24.79
C THR A 206 -9.66 8.82 -25.41
N PHE A 207 -9.52 7.96 -26.42
CA PHE A 207 -8.27 7.85 -27.18
C PHE A 207 -7.77 9.21 -27.70
N ARG A 208 -8.66 10.06 -28.24
CA ARG A 208 -8.30 11.39 -28.77
C ARG A 208 -7.80 12.35 -27.70
N GLU A 209 -8.44 12.37 -26.53
CA GLU A 209 -7.98 13.23 -25.42
C GLU A 209 -6.62 12.77 -24.91
N ILE A 210 -6.43 11.45 -24.75
CA ILE A 210 -5.15 10.87 -24.34
C ILE A 210 -4.06 11.22 -25.38
N GLN A 211 -4.37 11.07 -26.67
CA GLN A 211 -3.46 11.43 -27.75
C GLN A 211 -3.09 12.93 -27.71
N ALA A 212 -4.06 13.81 -27.43
CA ALA A 212 -3.83 15.25 -27.34
C ALA A 212 -2.91 15.63 -26.18
N VAL A 213 -2.97 14.91 -25.05
CA VAL A 213 -2.12 15.19 -23.89
C VAL A 213 -0.79 14.45 -23.93
N ALA A 214 -0.65 13.40 -24.74
CA ALA A 214 0.57 12.64 -24.91
C ALA A 214 1.74 13.47 -25.49
N ALA A 215 1.44 14.45 -26.34
CA ALA A 215 2.46 15.32 -26.93
C ALA A 215 3.14 16.23 -25.88
N GLY A 216 2.44 16.55 -24.78
CA GLY A 216 2.95 17.39 -23.70
C GLY A 216 3.32 16.62 -22.43
N GLY A 217 2.86 15.38 -22.25
CA GLY A 217 3.02 14.60 -21.03
C GLY A 217 3.53 13.18 -21.29
N ASN A 218 4.33 12.64 -20.36
CA ASN A 218 4.86 11.29 -20.48
C ASN A 218 3.76 10.24 -20.19
N LEU A 219 3.52 9.28 -21.09
CA LEU A 219 2.60 8.14 -20.88
C LEU A 219 3.33 6.84 -20.46
N GLU A 220 4.66 6.85 -20.45
CA GLU A 220 5.48 5.68 -20.14
C GLU A 220 5.14 5.10 -18.76
N GLY A 221 4.93 3.78 -18.73
CA GLY A 221 4.66 3.05 -17.49
C GLY A 221 3.26 3.28 -16.89
N LYS A 222 2.38 4.07 -17.54
CA LYS A 222 1.05 4.39 -17.02
C LYS A 222 0.00 3.36 -17.40
N THR A 223 -1.08 3.37 -16.63
CA THR A 223 -2.33 2.70 -16.99
C THR A 223 -3.28 3.68 -17.65
N LEU A 224 -3.86 3.27 -18.76
CA LEU A 224 -4.88 4.05 -19.46
C LEU A 224 -6.22 3.31 -19.38
N ILE A 225 -7.29 3.99 -18.98
CA ILE A 225 -8.66 3.47 -19.09
C ILE A 225 -9.35 4.25 -20.20
N THR A 226 -9.67 3.56 -21.28
CA THR A 226 -10.19 4.13 -22.54
C THR A 226 -11.06 3.08 -23.24
N SER A 227 -11.57 3.39 -24.42
CA SER A 227 -12.55 2.55 -25.13
C SER A 227 -12.21 2.44 -26.61
N ALA A 228 -12.55 1.29 -27.20
CA ALA A 228 -12.54 1.02 -28.63
C ALA A 228 -11.14 1.13 -29.24
N ILE A 229 -10.19 0.37 -28.68
CA ILE A 229 -8.80 0.39 -29.11
C ILE A 229 -8.60 -0.56 -30.29
N ASP A 230 -8.37 0.03 -31.46
CA ASP A 230 -7.95 -0.64 -32.69
C ASP A 230 -6.41 -0.78 -32.78
N ASP A 231 -5.92 -1.39 -33.84
CA ASP A 231 -4.48 -1.65 -34.03
C ASP A 231 -3.68 -0.35 -34.17
N GLU A 232 -4.25 0.69 -34.76
CA GLU A 232 -3.65 2.03 -34.88
C GLU A 232 -3.45 2.66 -33.49
N ALA A 233 -4.50 2.63 -32.65
CA ALA A 233 -4.43 3.12 -31.28
C ALA A 233 -3.45 2.29 -30.42
N LEU A 234 -3.40 0.98 -30.60
CA LEU A 234 -2.46 0.11 -29.91
C LEU A 234 -1.00 0.40 -30.31
N ALA A 235 -0.74 0.63 -31.61
CA ALA A 235 0.58 1.03 -32.10
C ALA A 235 1.01 2.38 -31.51
N PHE A 236 0.08 3.34 -31.38
CA PHE A 236 0.33 4.60 -30.71
C PHE A 236 0.75 4.39 -29.24
N PHE A 237 0.02 3.57 -28.48
CA PHE A 237 0.37 3.30 -27.07
C PHE A 237 1.68 2.52 -26.91
N THR A 238 2.01 1.65 -27.87
CA THR A 238 3.29 0.94 -27.93
C THR A 238 4.44 1.92 -28.07
N LYS A 239 4.34 2.88 -29.01
CA LYS A 239 5.34 3.94 -29.20
C LYS A 239 5.57 4.77 -27.92
N HIS A 240 4.53 4.95 -27.11
CA HIS A 240 4.59 5.71 -25.85
C HIS A 240 4.89 4.86 -24.61
N LYS A 241 5.20 3.56 -24.79
CA LYS A 241 5.57 2.63 -23.71
C LYS A 241 4.56 2.57 -22.56
N VAL A 242 3.27 2.60 -22.90
CA VAL A 242 2.18 2.45 -21.95
C VAL A 242 2.24 1.05 -21.34
N ASN A 243 2.04 0.95 -20.02
CA ASN A 243 2.11 -0.33 -19.29
C ASN A 243 0.87 -1.19 -19.49
N LEU A 244 -0.30 -0.59 -19.32
CA LEU A 244 -1.59 -1.26 -19.39
C LEU A 244 -2.62 -0.34 -20.05
N VAL A 245 -3.37 -0.87 -20.99
CA VAL A 245 -4.58 -0.23 -21.51
C VAL A 245 -5.77 -1.11 -21.13
N VAL A 246 -6.63 -0.58 -20.27
CA VAL A 246 -7.94 -1.16 -19.96
C VAL A 246 -8.90 -0.64 -21.02
N ASP A 247 -9.15 -1.45 -22.05
CA ASP A 247 -10.19 -1.17 -23.04
C ASP A 247 -11.55 -1.61 -22.48
N VAL A 248 -12.39 -0.65 -22.15
CA VAL A 248 -13.74 -0.90 -21.61
C VAL A 248 -14.71 -1.40 -22.69
N SER A 249 -14.34 -1.30 -23.97
CA SER A 249 -15.14 -1.84 -25.07
C SER A 249 -14.89 -3.34 -25.24
N PRO A 250 -15.93 -4.19 -25.24
CA PRO A 250 -15.75 -5.60 -25.51
C PRO A 250 -15.43 -5.83 -26.99
N LYS A 251 -14.57 -6.82 -27.27
CA LYS A 251 -14.33 -7.31 -28.64
C LYS A 251 -15.21 -8.53 -28.88
N LEU A 252 -16.49 -8.29 -29.18
CA LEU A 252 -17.48 -9.34 -29.45
C LEU A 252 -17.43 -9.88 -30.89
N PHE A 253 -16.70 -9.21 -31.77
CA PHE A 253 -16.62 -9.51 -33.20
C PHE A 253 -15.16 -9.49 -33.65
N ASP A 254 -14.89 -9.93 -34.89
CA ASP A 254 -13.53 -9.93 -35.47
C ASP A 254 -12.90 -8.53 -35.46
N ARG A 255 -13.75 -7.49 -35.47
CA ARG A 255 -13.38 -6.07 -35.36
C ARG A 255 -13.90 -5.45 -34.07
N VAL A 256 -13.25 -4.36 -33.68
CA VAL A 256 -13.70 -3.54 -32.57
C VAL A 256 -14.89 -2.70 -33.00
N VAL A 257 -16.00 -2.86 -32.31
CA VAL A 257 -17.23 -2.12 -32.55
C VAL A 257 -17.50 -1.20 -31.36
N GLY A 258 -17.96 0.02 -31.62
CA GLY A 258 -18.24 1.00 -30.57
C GLY A 258 -19.43 0.58 -29.70
N ILE A 259 -19.41 1.01 -28.43
CA ILE A 259 -20.46 0.67 -27.45
C ILE A 259 -21.85 1.10 -27.93
N SER A 260 -21.99 2.25 -28.59
CA SER A 260 -23.26 2.72 -29.15
C SER A 260 -23.87 1.75 -30.16
N THR A 261 -23.03 1.15 -31.02
CA THR A 261 -23.47 0.12 -31.97
C THR A 261 -23.93 -1.14 -31.25
N ILE A 262 -23.18 -1.59 -30.23
CA ILE A 262 -23.56 -2.77 -29.43
C ILE A 262 -24.89 -2.51 -28.72
N THR A 263 -25.08 -1.32 -28.14
CA THR A 263 -26.37 -0.92 -27.55
C THR A 263 -27.48 -0.96 -28.59
N ALA A 264 -27.29 -0.41 -29.79
CA ALA A 264 -28.30 -0.48 -30.84
C ALA A 264 -28.62 -1.92 -31.27
N MET A 265 -27.63 -2.82 -31.30
CA MET A 265 -27.87 -4.25 -31.55
C MET A 265 -28.69 -4.90 -30.44
N ILE A 266 -28.44 -4.56 -29.17
CA ILE A 266 -29.24 -5.02 -28.03
C ILE A 266 -30.70 -4.53 -28.17
N LEU A 267 -30.89 -3.23 -28.41
CA LEU A 267 -32.24 -2.65 -28.58
C LEU A 267 -33.00 -3.29 -29.74
N ALA A 268 -32.33 -3.50 -30.89
CA ALA A 268 -32.91 -4.19 -32.04
C ALA A 268 -33.24 -5.66 -31.77
N SER A 269 -32.45 -6.34 -30.91
CA SER A 269 -32.70 -7.72 -30.50
C SER A 269 -33.89 -7.84 -29.55
N MET A 270 -34.08 -6.85 -28.67
CA MET A 270 -35.16 -6.79 -27.68
C MET A 270 -36.47 -6.24 -28.26
N ASP A 271 -36.41 -5.57 -29.42
CA ASP A 271 -37.51 -4.84 -30.03
C ASP A 271 -38.11 -3.77 -29.10
N LYS A 272 -37.23 -3.09 -28.35
CA LYS A 272 -37.60 -2.08 -27.34
C LYS A 272 -36.80 -0.80 -27.50
N PRO A 273 -37.40 0.38 -27.23
CA PRO A 273 -36.63 1.62 -27.11
C PRO A 273 -35.78 1.61 -25.83
N GLU A 274 -34.69 2.39 -25.80
CA GLU A 274 -33.77 2.42 -24.65
C GLU A 274 -34.47 2.83 -23.34
N SER A 275 -35.52 3.64 -23.40
CA SER A 275 -36.30 4.06 -22.23
C SER A 275 -37.05 2.93 -21.52
N GLU A 276 -37.25 1.79 -22.18
CA GLU A 276 -37.93 0.60 -21.65
C GLU A 276 -36.97 -0.51 -21.23
N VAL A 277 -35.67 -0.30 -21.40
CA VAL A 277 -34.62 -1.25 -21.03
C VAL A 277 -33.99 -0.79 -19.73
N SER A 278 -34.10 -1.62 -18.69
CA SER A 278 -33.52 -1.33 -17.39
C SER A 278 -32.03 -1.66 -17.34
N ASP A 279 -31.33 -1.14 -16.33
CA ASP A 279 -29.95 -1.53 -16.04
C ASP A 279 -29.83 -3.06 -15.80
N HIS A 280 -30.86 -3.67 -15.21
CA HIS A 280 -30.88 -5.10 -14.94
C HIS A 280 -30.90 -5.92 -16.24
N ASP A 281 -31.71 -5.51 -17.22
CA ASP A 281 -31.74 -6.16 -18.54
C ASP A 281 -30.37 -6.09 -19.23
N PHE A 282 -29.69 -4.93 -19.15
CA PHE A 282 -28.32 -4.80 -19.66
C PHE A 282 -27.34 -5.69 -18.89
N GLU A 283 -27.44 -5.78 -17.56
CA GLU A 283 -26.57 -6.64 -16.75
C GLU A 283 -26.74 -8.12 -17.06
N GLU A 284 -27.97 -8.60 -17.28
CA GLU A 284 -28.25 -9.97 -17.72
C GLU A 284 -27.56 -10.27 -19.04
N ILE A 285 -27.71 -9.39 -20.04
CA ILE A 285 -27.07 -9.54 -21.35
C ILE A 285 -25.53 -9.52 -21.23
N ILE A 286 -24.98 -8.61 -20.42
CA ILE A 286 -23.53 -8.52 -20.17
C ILE A 286 -23.01 -9.83 -19.56
N ASN A 287 -23.78 -10.44 -18.66
CA ASN A 287 -23.43 -11.71 -18.02
C ASN A 287 -23.56 -12.89 -18.98
N GLU A 288 -24.64 -12.96 -19.76
CA GLU A 288 -24.87 -14.00 -20.76
C GLU A 288 -23.75 -14.02 -21.81
N LEU A 289 -23.31 -12.83 -22.24
CA LEU A 289 -22.22 -12.67 -23.22
C LEU A 289 -20.81 -12.78 -22.61
N ASP A 290 -20.69 -13.00 -21.29
CA ASP A 290 -19.44 -12.96 -20.52
C ASP A 290 -18.55 -11.75 -20.87
N ILE A 291 -19.17 -10.56 -20.97
CA ILE A 291 -18.47 -9.35 -21.37
C ILE A 291 -17.45 -8.96 -20.29
N LYS A 292 -16.18 -8.90 -20.72
CA LYS A 292 -15.02 -8.47 -19.95
C LYS A 292 -14.30 -7.31 -20.65
N PRO A 293 -13.69 -6.39 -19.89
CA PRO A 293 -12.77 -5.43 -20.49
C PRO A 293 -11.56 -6.17 -21.08
N ARG A 294 -10.89 -5.57 -22.05
CA ARG A 294 -9.62 -6.10 -22.56
C ARG A 294 -8.46 -5.46 -21.83
N LEU A 295 -7.56 -6.28 -21.32
CA LEU A 295 -6.31 -5.83 -20.72
C LEU A 295 -5.21 -5.96 -21.77
N LEU A 296 -4.87 -4.83 -22.40
CA LEU A 296 -3.85 -4.80 -23.46
C LEU A 296 -2.52 -4.37 -22.85
N HIS A 297 -1.44 -5.01 -23.30
CA HIS A 297 -0.07 -4.74 -22.86
C HIS A 297 0.75 -4.24 -24.06
N PRO A 298 0.73 -2.91 -24.36
CA PRO A 298 1.38 -2.37 -25.55
C PRO A 298 2.88 -2.69 -25.63
N THR A 299 3.56 -2.81 -24.50
CA THR A 299 4.98 -3.17 -24.42
C THR A 299 5.25 -4.68 -24.48
N GLY A 300 4.23 -5.53 -24.60
CA GLY A 300 4.34 -6.98 -24.54
C GLY A 300 4.56 -7.56 -23.13
N HIS A 301 4.90 -6.72 -22.15
CA HIS A 301 5.12 -7.11 -20.76
C HIS A 301 4.31 -6.22 -19.81
N PHE A 302 3.55 -6.85 -18.92
CA PHE A 302 2.82 -6.17 -17.85
C PHE A 302 3.71 -5.93 -16.64
N ARG A 303 3.77 -4.68 -16.17
CA ARG A 303 4.47 -4.31 -14.94
C ARG A 303 3.46 -4.07 -13.83
N ASN A 304 3.41 -4.99 -12.85
CA ASN A 304 2.54 -4.85 -11.68
C ASN A 304 3.25 -3.99 -10.60
N ILE A 305 3.20 -2.67 -10.78
CA ILE A 305 3.90 -1.71 -9.94
C ILE A 305 3.08 -1.37 -8.70
N ARG A 306 3.60 -1.71 -7.53
CA ARG A 306 3.03 -1.44 -6.21
C ARG A 306 3.90 -0.43 -5.46
N ARG A 307 3.29 0.39 -4.61
CA ARG A 307 3.96 1.57 -4.05
C ARG A 307 4.00 1.60 -2.55
N PHE A 308 5.13 1.98 -1.99
CA PHE A 308 5.31 2.09 -0.53
C PHE A 308 5.94 3.41 -0.13
N ALA A 309 5.85 3.73 1.16
CA ALA A 309 6.66 4.78 1.78
C ALA A 309 7.36 4.22 3.02
N PHE A 310 8.45 4.84 3.41
CA PHE A 310 9.17 4.45 4.62
C PHE A 310 9.71 5.68 5.35
N VAL A 311 9.43 5.77 6.64
CA VAL A 311 9.88 6.88 7.45
C VAL A 311 11.31 6.65 7.93
N VAL A 312 12.16 7.64 7.69
CA VAL A 312 13.53 7.72 8.20
C VAL A 312 13.70 8.96 9.07
N HIS A 313 14.71 8.96 9.93
CA HIS A 313 15.06 10.13 10.75
C HIS A 313 16.58 10.13 11.00
N PRO A 314 17.19 11.29 11.30
CA PRO A 314 18.62 11.34 11.61
C PRO A 314 18.93 10.58 12.90
N LEU A 315 19.85 9.62 12.83
CA LEU A 315 20.25 8.80 13.99
C LEU A 315 21.20 9.54 14.94
N SER A 316 21.88 10.59 14.46
CA SER A 316 22.79 11.42 15.25
C SER A 316 22.91 12.84 14.67
N GLN A 317 23.52 13.75 15.44
CA GLN A 317 23.84 15.10 14.98
C GLN A 317 24.77 15.10 13.74
N GLU A 318 25.59 14.06 13.53
CA GLU A 318 26.45 13.95 12.35
C GLU A 318 25.65 13.71 11.07
N TYR A 319 24.53 12.99 11.16
CA TYR A 319 23.62 12.83 10.04
C TYR A 319 22.94 14.16 9.66
N ILE A 320 22.69 15.03 10.64
CA ILE A 320 22.15 16.39 10.39
C ILE A 320 23.19 17.25 9.65
N LYS A 321 24.48 17.16 10.00
CA LYS A 321 25.56 17.88 9.30
C LYS A 321 25.73 17.49 7.83
N LYS A 322 25.28 16.29 7.42
CA LYS A 322 25.27 15.91 6.00
C LYS A 322 24.11 16.55 5.23
N GLY A 323 23.03 16.96 5.91
CA GLY A 323 21.86 17.62 5.31
C GLY A 323 21.93 19.15 5.32
N PHE A 324 22.73 19.74 6.21
CA PHE A 324 22.95 21.19 6.30
C PHE A 324 24.42 21.53 6.07
N PRO A 325 24.76 22.48 5.19
CA PRO A 325 26.15 22.88 4.92
C PRO A 325 26.72 23.66 6.11
N LEU A 326 27.09 22.93 7.17
CA LEU A 326 27.68 23.49 8.40
C LEU A 326 29.21 23.34 8.37
N PRO A 327 29.98 24.35 8.81
CA PRO A 327 31.43 24.26 8.88
C PRO A 327 31.91 23.10 9.76
N LYS A 328 32.98 22.42 9.32
CA LYS A 328 33.67 21.41 10.15
C LYS A 328 34.12 22.07 11.46
N GLY A 329 33.79 21.47 12.60
CA GLY A 329 34.13 22.00 13.92
C GLY A 329 33.06 22.86 14.62
N THR A 330 31.82 22.88 14.11
CA THR A 330 30.69 23.59 14.78
C THR A 330 30.58 23.19 16.26
N PRO A 331 30.64 24.14 17.22
CA PRO A 331 30.54 23.87 18.65
C PRO A 331 29.29 23.08 19.05
N LYS A 332 29.42 22.22 20.07
CA LYS A 332 28.35 21.33 20.53
C LYS A 332 27.05 22.06 20.88
N PHE A 333 27.12 23.22 21.54
CA PHE A 333 25.95 24.01 21.90
C PHE A 333 25.16 24.53 20.68
N ILE A 334 25.86 24.84 19.57
CA ILE A 334 25.22 25.25 18.31
C ILE A 334 24.56 24.03 17.67
N MET A 335 25.25 22.88 17.67
CA MET A 335 24.68 21.63 17.16
C MET A 335 23.44 21.18 17.93
N ASP A 336 23.41 21.37 19.25
CA ASP A 336 22.22 21.09 20.07
C ASP A 336 21.04 22.00 19.65
N LYS A 337 21.27 23.30 19.40
CA LYS A 337 20.22 24.20 18.87
C LYS A 337 19.76 23.82 17.48
N VAL A 338 20.67 23.43 16.59
CA VAL A 338 20.34 22.94 15.24
C VAL A 338 19.53 21.65 15.31
N GLU A 339 19.90 20.73 16.22
CA GLU A 339 19.18 19.49 16.49
C GLU A 339 17.74 19.76 16.95
N THR A 340 17.56 20.67 17.90
CA THR A 340 16.23 21.12 18.35
C THR A 340 15.43 21.75 17.21
N LEU A 341 16.02 22.66 16.42
CA LEU A 341 15.32 23.29 15.30
C LEU A 341 14.92 22.27 14.23
N ALA A 342 15.82 21.33 13.90
CA ALA A 342 15.56 20.25 12.96
C ALA A 342 14.42 19.34 13.42
N ALA A 343 14.21 19.18 14.73
CA ALA A 343 13.05 18.44 15.26
C ALA A 343 11.71 19.09 14.91
N TYR A 344 11.66 20.41 14.67
CA TYR A 344 10.45 21.14 14.26
C TYR A 344 10.20 21.16 12.75
N MET A 345 11.15 20.69 11.94
CA MET A 345 10.98 20.67 10.49
C MET A 345 9.86 19.71 10.06
N PRO A 346 9.05 20.11 9.06
CA PRO A 346 8.03 19.23 8.52
C PRO A 346 8.68 18.01 7.84
N PRO A 347 7.97 16.87 7.79
CA PRO A 347 8.45 15.72 7.03
C PRO A 347 8.66 16.07 5.55
N MET A 348 9.68 15.49 4.95
CA MET A 348 10.01 15.75 3.54
C MET A 348 10.47 14.50 2.82
N VAL A 349 10.19 14.42 1.52
CA VAL A 349 10.66 13.32 0.68
C VAL A 349 12.19 13.40 0.57
N TYR A 350 12.87 12.40 1.11
CA TYR A 350 14.31 12.30 1.07
C TYR A 350 14.78 11.78 -0.29
N CYS A 351 14.21 10.68 -0.77
CA CYS A 351 14.44 10.14 -2.11
C CYS A 351 13.28 9.25 -2.58
N LYS A 352 13.23 8.99 -3.89
CA LYS A 352 12.38 7.97 -4.51
C LYS A 352 13.24 6.77 -4.88
N MET A 353 12.80 5.58 -4.50
CA MET A 353 13.36 4.29 -4.87
C MET A 353 12.54 3.69 -6.01
N SER A 354 13.18 3.21 -7.06
CA SER A 354 12.53 2.48 -8.15
C SER A 354 13.38 1.29 -8.61
N ASN A 355 12.85 0.48 -9.52
CA ASN A 355 13.51 -0.71 -10.05
C ASN A 355 13.74 -1.80 -8.98
N ILE A 356 12.75 -2.02 -8.10
CA ILE A 356 12.72 -3.18 -7.19
C ILE A 356 11.83 -4.23 -7.85
N VAL A 357 12.43 -5.23 -8.48
CA VAL A 357 11.70 -6.24 -9.27
C VAL A 357 11.86 -7.60 -8.60
N SER A 358 10.73 -8.20 -8.23
CA SER A 358 10.69 -9.54 -7.69
C SER A 358 10.93 -10.59 -8.78
N PRO A 359 11.55 -11.74 -8.47
CA PRO A 359 11.56 -12.90 -9.37
C PRO A 359 10.17 -13.37 -9.83
N SER A 360 9.11 -13.03 -9.09
CA SER A 360 7.72 -13.29 -9.47
C SER A 360 7.16 -12.36 -10.56
N GLY A 361 7.90 -11.32 -10.97
CA GLY A 361 7.46 -10.29 -11.90
C GLY A 361 6.74 -9.09 -11.24
N ALA A 362 6.41 -9.17 -9.95
CA ALA A 362 5.90 -8.02 -9.20
C ALA A 362 6.98 -6.92 -9.07
N GLU A 363 6.57 -5.65 -9.17
CA GLU A 363 7.47 -4.52 -9.05
C GLU A 363 7.07 -3.60 -7.90
N ALA A 364 8.06 -3.03 -7.22
CA ALA A 364 7.86 -2.01 -6.21
C ALA A 364 8.63 -0.73 -6.53
N GLU A 365 8.01 0.40 -6.22
CA GLU A 365 8.65 1.70 -6.10
C GLU A 365 8.19 2.39 -4.82
N GLY A 366 8.96 3.33 -4.29
CA GLY A 366 8.55 3.97 -3.05
C GLY A 366 9.37 5.17 -2.68
N TRP A 367 9.05 5.76 -1.52
CA TRP A 367 9.69 6.98 -1.03
C TRP A 367 10.23 6.81 0.36
N LEU A 368 11.45 7.28 0.58
CA LEU A 368 11.95 7.52 1.92
C LEU A 368 11.50 8.92 2.35
N ILE A 369 10.76 9.03 3.44
CA ILE A 369 10.27 10.29 3.99
C ILE A 369 11.03 10.56 5.28
N SER A 370 11.82 11.63 5.29
CA SER A 370 12.55 12.06 6.47
C SER A 370 11.63 12.82 7.41
N VAL A 371 11.58 12.44 8.68
CA VAL A 371 11.00 13.25 9.76
C VAL A 371 12.10 13.90 10.58
N GLY A 372 11.85 15.13 11.02
CA GLY A 372 12.74 15.85 11.93
C GLY A 372 12.85 15.15 13.29
N GLY A 373 14.03 15.29 13.92
CA GLY A 373 14.29 14.82 15.28
C GLY A 373 15.26 13.64 15.36
N THR A 374 16.27 13.77 16.20
CA THR A 374 17.14 12.66 16.59
C THR A 374 16.46 11.80 17.67
N PRO A 375 16.99 10.61 18.03
CA PRO A 375 16.49 9.86 19.17
C PRO A 375 16.39 10.70 20.46
N LYS A 376 17.39 11.57 20.69
CA LYS A 376 17.44 12.49 21.85
C LYS A 376 16.24 13.44 21.86
N GLU A 377 15.97 14.10 20.73
CA GLU A 377 14.81 15.01 20.64
C GLU A 377 13.49 14.24 20.70
N MET A 378 13.37 13.11 20.00
CA MET A 378 12.14 12.31 20.04
C MET A 378 11.78 11.83 21.45
N LEU A 379 12.76 11.60 22.32
CA LEU A 379 12.57 11.24 23.73
C LEU A 379 12.34 12.43 24.66
N SER A 380 12.81 13.63 24.30
CA SER A 380 12.61 14.84 25.10
C SER A 380 11.22 15.45 24.92
N HIS A 381 10.50 15.07 23.86
CA HIS A 381 9.14 15.52 23.59
C HIS A 381 8.08 14.47 23.97
N SER A 382 6.83 14.90 24.11
CA SER A 382 5.70 13.98 24.30
C SER A 382 5.51 13.06 23.08
N PRO A 383 4.96 11.84 23.24
CA PRO A 383 4.71 10.94 22.10
C PRO A 383 3.88 11.57 20.97
N GLU A 384 2.91 12.42 21.33
CA GLU A 384 2.03 13.11 20.38
C GLU A 384 2.79 14.05 19.43
N PHE A 385 3.93 14.62 19.87
CA PHE A 385 4.82 15.41 19.02
C PHE A 385 5.30 14.59 17.81
N THR A 386 5.72 13.35 18.05
CA THR A 386 6.18 12.43 17.02
C THR A 386 4.99 11.93 16.19
N TYR A 387 3.86 11.57 16.82
CA TYR A 387 2.67 11.11 16.11
C TYR A 387 2.18 12.10 15.07
N ARG A 388 2.10 13.40 15.38
CA ARG A 388 1.68 14.43 14.41
C ARG A 388 2.56 14.45 13.16
N ARG A 389 3.87 14.25 13.31
CA ARG A 389 4.82 14.19 12.19
C ARG A 389 4.66 12.92 11.39
N LEU A 390 4.48 11.77 12.04
CA LEU A 390 4.24 10.51 11.36
C LEU A 390 2.92 10.52 10.58
N LEU A 391 1.87 11.14 11.13
CA LEU A 391 0.59 11.32 10.43
C LEU A 391 0.72 12.29 9.25
N HIS A 392 1.54 13.32 9.36
CA HIS A 392 1.85 14.20 8.23
C HIS A 392 2.66 13.46 7.15
N ALA A 393 3.65 12.63 7.54
CA ALA A 393 4.37 11.76 6.61
C ALA A 393 3.43 10.77 5.92
N ALA A 394 2.45 10.20 6.64
CA ALA A 394 1.42 9.33 6.05
C ALA A 394 0.58 10.06 4.99
N LYS A 395 0.19 11.32 5.24
CA LYS A 395 -0.54 12.14 4.24
C LYS A 395 0.32 12.45 3.01
N ILE A 396 1.62 12.73 3.20
CA ILE A 396 2.57 12.92 2.08
C ILE A 396 2.68 11.62 1.28
N ALA A 397 2.85 10.48 1.96
CA ALA A 397 2.91 9.16 1.33
C ALA A 397 1.62 8.83 0.56
N GLU A 398 0.45 9.09 1.15
CA GLU A 398 -0.85 8.93 0.50
C GLU A 398 -0.91 9.75 -0.79
N GLY A 399 -0.57 11.04 -0.75
CA GLY A 399 -0.58 11.94 -1.92
C GLY A 399 0.50 11.65 -2.97
N LEU A 400 1.49 10.81 -2.66
CA LEU A 400 2.45 10.25 -3.62
C LEU A 400 1.94 8.94 -4.23
N GLY A 401 0.86 8.38 -3.70
CA GLY A 401 0.25 7.12 -4.12
C GLY A 401 0.88 5.88 -3.48
N ALA A 402 1.56 6.03 -2.34
CA ALA A 402 2.05 4.89 -1.56
C ALA A 402 0.87 4.16 -0.89
N GLN A 403 0.85 2.84 -0.95
CA GLN A 403 -0.25 2.00 -0.48
C GLN A 403 -0.03 1.48 0.95
N ILE A 404 1.22 1.53 1.43
CA ILE A 404 1.62 1.16 2.79
C ILE A 404 2.81 2.04 3.21
N MET A 405 2.92 2.32 4.51
CA MET A 405 4.06 3.04 5.08
C MET A 405 4.73 2.28 6.23
N GLY A 406 6.06 2.13 6.13
CA GLY A 406 6.87 1.59 7.21
C GLY A 406 7.42 2.64 8.17
N LEU A 407 7.57 2.29 9.46
CA LEU A 407 8.17 3.13 10.50
C LEU A 407 9.59 2.67 10.83
N GLY A 408 10.59 3.50 10.51
CA GLY A 408 11.99 3.19 10.75
C GLY A 408 12.52 3.60 12.13
N ALA A 409 13.51 2.85 12.61
CA ALA A 409 14.36 3.19 13.76
C ALA A 409 13.58 3.67 14.99
N PHE A 410 13.80 4.90 15.46
CA PHE A 410 13.20 5.36 16.71
C PHE A 410 11.71 5.72 16.58
N THR A 411 11.23 5.96 15.35
CA THR A 411 9.83 6.33 15.09
C THR A 411 8.84 5.20 15.42
N LYS A 412 9.29 3.94 15.44
CA LYS A 412 8.49 2.78 15.88
C LYS A 412 8.59 2.47 17.37
N VAL A 413 9.48 3.14 18.12
CA VAL A 413 9.67 2.92 19.56
C VAL A 413 8.90 3.94 20.40
N VAL A 414 8.78 5.17 19.91
CA VAL A 414 8.12 6.26 20.63
C VAL A 414 6.66 5.93 20.95
N GLY A 415 6.28 6.11 22.21
CA GLY A 415 4.93 5.91 22.71
C GLY A 415 4.50 4.44 22.71
N ASP A 416 3.40 4.16 22.00
CA ASP A 416 2.70 2.87 21.93
C ASP A 416 3.15 1.98 20.76
N ALA A 417 4.39 2.15 20.30
CA ALA A 417 4.99 1.35 19.23
C ALA A 417 4.18 1.32 17.92
N GLY A 418 3.64 2.48 17.54
CA GLY A 418 2.95 2.69 16.27
C GLY A 418 1.45 2.37 16.30
N ILE A 419 0.88 1.91 17.41
CA ILE A 419 -0.56 1.58 17.50
C ILE A 419 -1.42 2.81 17.20
N THR A 420 -1.13 3.95 17.84
CA THR A 420 -1.87 5.20 17.61
C THR A 420 -1.70 5.71 16.18
N VAL A 421 -0.50 5.58 15.62
CA VAL A 421 -0.23 6.02 14.23
C VAL A 421 -0.99 5.13 13.25
N ALA A 422 -0.94 3.81 13.41
CA ALA A 422 -1.68 2.86 12.57
C ALA A 422 -3.20 3.09 12.59
N ARG A 423 -3.76 3.47 13.75
CA ARG A 423 -5.19 3.77 13.88
C ARG A 423 -5.60 5.09 13.23
N ARG A 424 -4.71 6.09 13.18
CA ARG A 424 -5.03 7.46 12.75
C ARG A 424 -4.51 7.79 11.34
N ALA A 425 -3.56 7.03 10.81
CA ALA A 425 -2.98 7.26 9.50
C ALA A 425 -3.99 7.01 8.37
N SER A 426 -3.80 7.68 7.24
CA SER A 426 -4.66 7.51 6.07
C SER A 426 -4.30 6.28 5.23
N ILE A 427 -3.14 5.66 5.48
CA ILE A 427 -2.67 4.44 4.82
C ILE A 427 -2.20 3.42 5.88
N PRO A 428 -2.26 2.11 5.58
CA PRO A 428 -1.75 1.06 6.46
C PRO A 428 -0.30 1.28 6.90
N ILE A 429 -0.01 0.95 8.15
CA ILE A 429 1.28 1.16 8.80
C ILE A 429 1.89 -0.17 9.23
N THR A 430 3.20 -0.33 9.02
CA THR A 430 3.97 -1.41 9.67
C THR A 430 5.23 -0.88 10.34
N THR A 431 5.68 -1.56 11.40
CA THR A 431 6.91 -1.24 12.12
C THR A 431 8.14 -1.98 11.57
N GLY A 432 7.94 -3.02 10.75
CA GLY A 432 9.05 -3.82 10.26
C GLY A 432 9.68 -4.74 11.30
N ASN A 433 9.07 -4.89 12.49
CA ASN A 433 9.65 -5.67 13.58
C ASN A 433 9.72 -7.17 13.25
N SER A 434 8.75 -7.69 12.50
CA SER A 434 8.72 -9.13 12.18
C SER A 434 9.91 -9.49 11.29
N TYR A 435 10.15 -8.71 10.24
CA TYR A 435 11.30 -8.91 9.36
C TYR A 435 12.63 -8.59 10.07
N SER A 436 12.63 -7.61 10.99
CA SER A 436 13.83 -7.32 11.81
C SER A 436 14.22 -8.53 12.67
N ALA A 437 13.26 -9.18 13.31
CA ALA A 437 13.48 -10.40 14.07
C ALA A 437 13.96 -11.55 13.16
N SER A 438 13.31 -11.75 12.00
CA SER A 438 13.77 -12.78 11.05
C SER A 438 15.18 -12.50 10.52
N GLY A 439 15.51 -11.24 10.21
CA GLY A 439 16.82 -10.85 9.70
C GLY A 439 17.91 -11.09 10.73
N ALA A 440 17.67 -10.75 12.01
CA ALA A 440 18.61 -11.04 13.10
C ALA A 440 18.85 -12.55 13.26
N LEU A 441 17.79 -13.36 13.33
CA LEU A 441 17.91 -14.81 13.45
C LEU A 441 18.55 -15.45 12.21
N TRP A 442 18.27 -14.91 11.02
CA TRP A 442 18.90 -15.35 9.78
C TRP A 442 20.40 -15.08 9.79
N ALA A 443 20.82 -13.87 10.15
CA ALA A 443 22.23 -13.51 10.29
C ALA A 443 22.95 -14.38 11.32
N ALA A 444 22.32 -14.60 12.47
CA ALA A 444 22.89 -15.42 13.54
C ALA A 444 23.02 -16.89 13.11
N ALA A 445 22.03 -17.44 12.41
CA ALA A 445 22.08 -18.79 11.86
C ALA A 445 23.16 -18.94 10.77
N ASP A 446 23.32 -17.94 9.90
CA ASP A 446 24.38 -17.92 8.88
C ASP A 446 25.78 -17.86 9.52
N ALA A 447 25.98 -16.96 10.49
CA ALA A 447 27.20 -16.86 11.28
C ALA A 447 27.56 -18.18 11.95
N MET A 448 26.61 -18.82 12.63
CA MET A 448 26.84 -20.12 13.26
C MET A 448 27.27 -21.20 12.27
N ARG A 449 26.65 -21.25 11.09
CA ARG A 449 27.00 -22.22 10.03
C ARG A 449 28.41 -21.95 9.50
N ARG A 450 28.74 -20.69 9.19
CA ARG A 450 30.06 -20.30 8.68
C ARG A 450 31.17 -20.53 9.71
N MET A 451 30.89 -20.35 11.00
CA MET A 451 31.85 -20.65 12.06
C MET A 451 32.09 -22.16 12.25
N GLY A 452 31.08 -23.01 11.99
CA GLY A 452 31.21 -24.47 12.02
C GLY A 452 31.64 -25.04 13.38
N LEU A 453 31.38 -24.33 14.49
CA LEU A 453 31.80 -24.71 15.84
C LEU A 453 30.78 -25.57 16.60
N VAL A 454 29.57 -25.71 16.07
CA VAL A 454 28.49 -26.57 16.56
C VAL A 454 28.24 -27.66 15.51
N LYS A 455 28.31 -28.92 15.91
CA LYS A 455 28.01 -30.05 15.02
C LYS A 455 26.51 -30.31 15.03
N VAL A 456 25.87 -30.22 13.87
CA VAL A 456 24.45 -30.55 13.72
C VAL A 456 24.37 -31.93 13.06
N ASP A 457 23.72 -32.87 13.73
CA ASP A 457 23.41 -34.16 13.14
C ASP A 457 22.28 -34.02 12.11
N LYS A 458 22.33 -34.77 11.01
CA LYS A 458 21.33 -34.73 9.93
C LYS A 458 19.96 -35.19 10.42
N ASP A 459 19.93 -36.08 11.41
CA ASP A 459 18.70 -36.67 11.94
C ASP A 459 18.12 -35.89 13.14
N SER A 460 18.86 -34.92 13.67
CA SER A 460 18.39 -34.13 14.81
C SER A 460 17.37 -33.08 14.38
N LYS A 461 16.22 -33.06 15.07
CA LYS A 461 15.18 -32.04 14.87
C LYS A 461 15.58 -30.66 15.43
N LYS A 462 16.53 -30.62 16.37
CA LYS A 462 17.02 -29.42 17.03
C LYS A 462 18.54 -29.31 16.93
N VAL A 463 19.05 -28.09 16.94
CA VAL A 463 20.49 -27.81 16.96
C VAL A 463 21.00 -28.05 18.39
N PRO A 464 22.03 -28.91 18.59
CA PRO A 464 22.56 -29.23 19.90
C PRO A 464 23.48 -28.13 20.43
N ALA A 465 22.88 -26.96 20.69
CA ALA A 465 23.54 -25.76 21.17
C ALA A 465 22.66 -25.04 22.17
N LYS A 466 23.30 -24.27 23.06
CA LYS A 466 22.62 -23.44 24.04
C LYS A 466 22.51 -22.02 23.52
N THR A 467 21.32 -21.44 23.62
CA THR A 467 21.09 -20.06 23.18
C THR A 467 20.57 -19.20 24.32
N MET A 468 20.81 -17.90 24.23
CA MET A 468 20.29 -16.92 25.19
C MET A 468 19.65 -15.74 24.48
N VAL A 469 18.53 -15.24 25.02
CA VAL A 469 17.92 -13.99 24.58
C VAL A 469 17.91 -12.99 25.72
N ILE A 470 18.69 -11.93 25.61
CA ILE A 470 18.75 -10.83 26.58
C ILE A 470 17.78 -9.73 26.13
N GLY A 471 16.85 -9.37 27.02
CA GLY A 471 15.68 -8.57 26.65
C GLY A 471 14.53 -9.44 26.13
N ALA A 472 14.44 -10.70 26.58
CA ALA A 472 13.48 -11.68 26.07
C ALA A 472 12.01 -11.25 26.18
N THR A 473 11.64 -10.36 27.09
CA THR A 473 10.25 -9.88 27.21
C THR A 473 9.93 -8.71 26.26
N GLY A 474 10.87 -8.30 25.41
CA GLY A 474 10.68 -7.27 24.39
C GLY A 474 10.04 -7.81 23.12
N SER A 475 9.70 -6.92 22.19
CA SER A 475 8.97 -7.27 20.95
C SER A 475 9.72 -8.19 20.02
N ILE A 476 11.04 -7.99 19.88
CA ILE A 476 11.90 -8.86 19.07
C ILE A 476 12.38 -10.03 19.93
N GLY A 477 12.79 -9.77 21.18
CA GLY A 477 13.28 -10.79 22.10
C GLY A 477 12.29 -11.93 22.35
N SER A 478 11.01 -11.64 22.53
CA SER A 478 10.00 -12.67 22.84
C SER A 478 9.79 -13.63 21.67
N VAL A 479 9.76 -13.10 20.45
CA VAL A 479 9.67 -13.91 19.25
C VAL A 479 10.96 -14.66 18.98
N SER A 480 12.12 -14.03 19.15
CA SER A 480 13.41 -14.72 19.05
C SER A 480 13.49 -15.89 20.03
N ALA A 481 13.03 -15.71 21.27
CA ALA A 481 13.00 -16.78 22.26
C ALA A 481 12.08 -17.94 21.83
N ARG A 482 10.88 -17.66 21.32
CA ARG A 482 9.96 -18.68 20.77
C ARG A 482 10.59 -19.45 19.62
N LEU A 483 11.14 -18.75 18.63
CA LEU A 483 11.72 -19.37 17.43
C LEU A 483 12.99 -20.18 17.75
N LEU A 484 13.82 -19.69 18.68
CA LEU A 484 14.97 -20.44 19.17
C LEU A 484 14.54 -21.69 19.95
N ALA A 485 13.46 -21.64 20.72
CA ALA A 485 12.97 -22.78 21.49
C ALA A 485 12.46 -23.93 20.59
N MET A 486 11.98 -23.59 19.40
CA MET A 486 11.64 -24.56 18.35
C MET A 486 12.87 -25.18 17.69
N ALA A 487 14.00 -24.45 17.62
CA ALA A 487 15.14 -24.80 16.79
C ALA A 487 16.37 -25.33 17.54
N PHE A 488 16.50 -25.05 18.84
CA PHE A 488 17.67 -25.37 19.67
C PHE A 488 17.30 -26.20 20.90
N ASP A 489 18.27 -26.98 21.39
CA ASP A 489 18.08 -27.85 22.55
C ASP A 489 17.73 -27.10 23.83
N GLU A 490 18.33 -25.92 24.04
CA GLU A 490 18.15 -25.12 25.26
C GLU A 490 18.13 -23.62 24.94
N VAL A 491 17.16 -22.91 25.50
CA VAL A 491 17.03 -21.46 25.39
C VAL A 491 16.96 -20.84 26.78
N VAL A 492 17.88 -19.93 27.06
CA VAL A 492 17.86 -19.07 28.23
C VAL A 492 17.16 -17.76 27.88
N ILE A 493 16.01 -17.48 28.50
CA ILE A 493 15.35 -16.18 28.40
C ILE A 493 15.79 -15.30 29.57
N ALA A 494 16.40 -14.16 29.23
CA ALA A 494 17.07 -13.28 30.15
C ALA A 494 16.45 -11.88 30.15
N GLY A 495 16.29 -11.31 31.35
CA GLY A 495 15.66 -10.01 31.55
C GLY A 495 15.69 -9.55 33.00
N ARG A 496 14.98 -8.47 33.30
CA ARG A 496 14.97 -7.85 34.65
C ARG A 496 13.80 -8.31 35.53
N ASP A 497 12.76 -8.85 34.92
CA ASP A 497 11.49 -9.16 35.59
C ASP A 497 11.21 -10.66 35.47
N MET A 498 11.44 -11.38 36.57
CA MET A 498 11.29 -12.83 36.61
C MET A 498 9.85 -13.27 36.38
N LYS A 499 8.86 -12.46 36.79
CA LYS A 499 7.44 -12.78 36.58
C LYS A 499 7.13 -12.81 35.08
N LYS A 500 7.51 -11.75 34.36
CA LYS A 500 7.31 -11.68 32.90
C LYS A 500 8.09 -12.74 32.14
N LEU A 501 9.29 -13.10 32.61
CA LEU A 501 10.05 -14.21 32.02
C LEU A 501 9.32 -15.54 32.20
N ASN A 502 8.76 -15.82 33.37
CA ASN A 502 7.97 -17.04 33.59
C ASN A 502 6.69 -17.05 32.73
N GLU A 503 5.98 -15.93 32.62
CA GLU A 503 4.82 -15.80 31.73
C GLU A 503 5.18 -16.10 30.26
N LEU A 504 6.32 -15.56 29.78
CA LEU A 504 6.83 -15.84 28.45
C LEU A 504 7.22 -17.31 28.29
N ARG A 505 7.92 -17.90 29.28
CA ARG A 505 8.31 -19.31 29.28
C ARG A 505 7.08 -20.21 29.15
N ASP A 506 6.09 -19.99 30.01
CA ASP A 506 4.89 -20.82 30.06
C ASP A 506 4.11 -20.71 28.74
N SER A 507 4.10 -19.53 28.13
CA SER A 507 3.54 -19.35 26.78
C SER A 507 4.36 -20.00 25.67
N ILE A 508 5.70 -20.00 25.74
CA ILE A 508 6.55 -20.75 24.78
C ILE A 508 6.25 -22.25 24.88
N LEU A 509 6.06 -22.77 26.10
CA LEU A 509 5.77 -24.20 26.32
C LEU A 509 4.38 -24.62 25.85
N GLN A 510 3.44 -23.68 25.63
CA GLN A 510 2.19 -23.97 24.94
C GLN A 510 2.42 -24.26 23.44
N ASP A 511 3.32 -23.51 22.81
CA ASP A 511 3.66 -23.67 21.39
C ASP A 511 4.64 -24.83 21.15
N THR A 512 5.56 -25.08 22.09
CA THR A 512 6.62 -26.11 21.99
C THR A 512 6.80 -26.80 23.34
N PRO A 513 5.95 -27.80 23.68
CA PRO A 513 5.93 -28.44 24.99
C PRO A 513 7.23 -29.16 25.39
N ASP A 514 8.03 -29.58 24.41
CA ASP A 514 9.30 -30.28 24.58
C ASP A 514 10.52 -29.33 24.64
N ALA A 515 10.31 -28.01 24.58
CA ALA A 515 11.40 -27.05 24.67
C ALA A 515 11.98 -26.96 26.08
N LYS A 516 13.31 -26.93 26.18
CA LYS A 516 14.00 -26.62 27.45
C LYS A 516 14.24 -25.11 27.55
N VAL A 517 13.35 -24.43 28.27
CA VAL A 517 13.42 -22.97 28.44
C VAL A 517 13.77 -22.61 29.88
N ILE A 518 14.87 -21.87 30.06
CA ILE A 518 15.39 -21.44 31.36
C ILE A 518 15.19 -19.94 31.50
N SER A 519 14.54 -19.50 32.57
CA SER A 519 14.36 -18.08 32.87
C SER A 519 15.43 -17.61 33.86
N SER A 520 16.12 -16.49 33.57
CA SER A 520 17.13 -15.95 34.49
C SER A 520 17.15 -14.42 34.52
N THR A 521 17.32 -13.87 35.74
CA THR A 521 17.64 -12.45 35.98
C THR A 521 19.12 -12.21 36.25
N ASP A 522 19.88 -13.26 36.57
CA ASP A 522 21.35 -13.25 36.69
C ASP A 522 21.95 -14.05 35.52
N TYR A 523 21.83 -13.49 34.33
CA TYR A 523 22.22 -14.16 33.10
C TYR A 523 23.73 -14.11 32.81
N ASP A 524 24.47 -13.18 33.44
CA ASP A 524 25.93 -13.12 33.34
C ASP A 524 26.60 -14.42 33.85
N SER A 525 25.98 -15.09 34.82
CA SER A 525 26.43 -16.40 35.33
C SER A 525 26.33 -17.53 34.30
N LEU A 526 25.50 -17.39 33.27
CA LEU A 526 25.20 -18.42 32.27
C LEU A 526 25.90 -18.18 30.93
N LEU A 527 26.51 -17.01 30.72
CA LEU A 527 27.16 -16.63 29.44
C LEU A 527 28.24 -17.61 28.99
N GLY A 528 28.92 -18.28 29.92
CA GLY A 528 30.04 -19.17 29.64
C GLY A 528 29.65 -20.47 28.94
N GLU A 529 28.36 -20.76 28.86
CA GLU A 529 27.82 -21.98 28.25
C GLU A 529 27.14 -21.73 26.89
N MET A 530 26.84 -20.47 26.54
CA MET A 530 26.03 -20.11 25.37
C MET A 530 26.82 -20.19 24.05
N ASP A 531 26.21 -20.76 23.02
CA ASP A 531 26.73 -20.81 21.65
C ASP A 531 26.20 -19.66 20.78
N MET A 532 24.98 -19.19 21.07
CA MET A 532 24.38 -18.01 20.44
C MET A 532 23.69 -17.12 21.47
N ILE A 533 23.87 -15.80 21.36
CA ILE A 533 23.18 -14.81 22.17
C ILE A 533 22.48 -13.82 21.24
N VAL A 534 21.20 -13.53 21.52
CA VAL A 534 20.45 -12.43 20.90
C VAL A 534 20.29 -11.32 21.93
N THR A 535 20.76 -10.11 21.63
CA THR A 535 20.50 -8.92 22.46
C THR A 535 19.47 -8.02 21.80
N SER A 536 18.43 -7.65 22.55
CA SER A 536 17.33 -6.81 22.05
C SER A 536 16.81 -5.88 23.14
N THR A 537 17.71 -5.15 23.78
CA THR A 537 17.32 -4.32 24.93
C THR A 537 16.93 -2.89 24.51
N SER A 538 16.15 -2.23 25.37
CA SER A 538 15.88 -0.80 25.27
C SER A 538 16.80 0.02 26.18
N GLY A 539 17.87 -0.59 26.71
CA GLY A 539 18.71 -0.05 27.78
C GLY A 539 19.87 0.80 27.27
N ALA A 540 19.61 1.76 26.38
CA ALA A 540 20.65 2.56 25.74
C ALA A 540 21.65 3.13 26.77
N GLY A 541 22.94 2.84 26.57
CA GLY A 541 24.04 3.35 27.40
C GLY A 541 24.30 2.61 28.71
N LYS A 542 23.63 1.48 28.97
CA LYS A 542 23.95 0.60 30.12
C LYS A 542 24.75 -0.61 29.65
N LYS A 543 25.67 -1.09 30.50
CA LYS A 543 26.34 -2.38 30.26
C LYS A 543 25.28 -3.49 30.28
N ILE A 544 25.08 -4.15 29.15
CA ILE A 544 24.03 -5.18 28.99
C ILE A 544 24.50 -6.55 29.45
N LEU A 545 25.73 -6.93 29.07
CA LEU A 545 26.37 -8.18 29.46
C LEU A 545 27.88 -7.99 29.64
N ASP A 546 28.53 -8.88 30.40
CA ASP A 546 29.98 -8.95 30.43
C ASP A 546 30.54 -9.88 29.34
N ILE A 547 31.05 -9.29 28.26
CA ILE A 547 31.54 -10.05 27.11
C ILE A 547 32.71 -10.96 27.48
N THR A 548 33.49 -10.62 28.51
CA THR A 548 34.65 -11.42 28.93
C THR A 548 34.24 -12.79 29.47
N ARG A 549 33.00 -12.95 29.92
CA ARG A 549 32.42 -14.20 30.43
C ARG A 549 31.81 -15.08 29.34
N VAL A 550 31.71 -14.59 28.11
CA VAL A 550 31.05 -15.30 27.00
C VAL A 550 31.90 -16.48 26.53
N LYS A 551 31.26 -17.59 26.17
CA LYS A 551 31.95 -18.76 25.61
C LYS A 551 32.77 -18.40 24.36
N PRO A 552 34.05 -18.79 24.26
CA PRO A 552 34.81 -18.67 23.02
C PRO A 552 34.11 -19.33 21.83
N GLY A 553 33.95 -18.57 20.75
CA GLY A 553 33.23 -18.98 19.55
C GLY A 553 31.72 -18.78 19.61
N CYS A 554 31.20 -18.09 20.62
CA CYS A 554 29.80 -17.66 20.64
C CYS A 554 29.51 -16.66 19.52
N VAL A 555 28.33 -16.75 18.93
CA VAL A 555 27.76 -15.72 18.05
C VAL A 555 26.85 -14.82 18.86
N ILE A 556 27.07 -13.51 18.86
CA ILE A 556 26.18 -12.53 19.48
C ILE A 556 25.54 -11.71 18.37
N THR A 557 24.22 -11.74 18.24
CA THR A 557 23.47 -10.83 17.35
C THR A 557 22.88 -9.68 18.16
N ASP A 558 23.33 -8.47 17.85
CA ASP A 558 22.88 -7.23 18.48
C ASP A 558 21.82 -6.54 17.61
N VAL A 559 20.58 -6.60 18.08
CA VAL A 559 19.41 -6.10 17.37
C VAL A 559 19.03 -4.69 17.86
N ALA A 560 19.69 -4.18 18.90
CA ALA A 560 19.38 -2.88 19.48
C ALA A 560 19.84 -1.73 18.57
N ARG A 561 19.08 -0.63 18.59
CA ARG A 561 19.45 0.63 17.93
C ARG A 561 19.20 1.80 18.88
N PRO A 562 20.24 2.47 19.40
CA PRO A 562 21.68 2.18 19.25
C PRO A 562 22.09 0.78 19.73
N LEU A 563 23.25 0.28 19.26
CA LEU A 563 23.79 -1.05 19.62
C LEU A 563 24.03 -1.18 21.13
N ASP A 564 23.77 -2.37 21.67
CA ASP A 564 24.01 -2.76 23.06
C ASP A 564 25.52 -2.96 23.35
N LEU A 565 26.29 -3.42 22.36
CA LEU A 565 27.72 -3.72 22.48
C LEU A 565 28.59 -2.75 21.66
N PRO A 566 29.27 -1.76 22.29
CA PRO A 566 30.12 -0.82 21.58
C PRO A 566 31.44 -1.47 21.10
N PRO A 567 32.12 -0.91 20.09
CA PRO A 567 33.36 -1.48 19.52
C PRO A 567 34.46 -1.76 20.54
N SER A 568 34.56 -0.94 21.59
CA SER A 568 35.55 -1.10 22.67
C SER A 568 35.30 -2.34 23.54
N GLU A 569 34.04 -2.74 23.73
CA GLU A 569 33.70 -3.97 24.45
C GLU A 569 33.96 -5.18 23.57
N VAL A 570 33.52 -5.15 22.30
CA VAL A 570 33.75 -6.24 21.33
C VAL A 570 35.24 -6.55 21.17
N ALA A 571 36.10 -5.53 21.18
CA ALA A 571 37.55 -5.70 21.06
C ALA A 571 38.18 -6.55 22.18
N LYS A 572 37.53 -6.68 23.36
CA LYS A 572 38.05 -7.49 24.48
C LYS A 572 38.00 -9.00 24.21
N ARG A 573 37.17 -9.45 23.26
CA ARG A 573 36.97 -10.86 22.93
C ARG A 573 36.99 -11.09 21.41
N PRO A 574 38.18 -11.09 20.78
CA PRO A 574 38.32 -11.31 19.34
C PRO A 574 37.98 -12.75 18.91
N ASP A 575 37.75 -13.64 19.87
CA ASP A 575 37.32 -15.03 19.71
C ASP A 575 35.78 -15.20 19.81
N VAL A 576 35.03 -14.10 19.93
CA VAL A 576 33.56 -14.06 19.89
C VAL A 576 33.12 -13.26 18.67
N LEU A 577 32.12 -13.77 17.93
CA LEU A 577 31.61 -13.09 16.73
C LEU A 577 30.40 -12.23 17.09
N VAL A 578 30.58 -10.91 17.15
CA VAL A 578 29.50 -9.95 17.41
C VAL A 578 29.01 -9.34 16.10
N ILE A 579 27.76 -9.62 15.76
CA ILE A 579 27.13 -9.22 14.50
C ILE A 579 25.98 -8.27 14.76
N GLU A 580 25.76 -7.32 13.87
CA GLU A 580 24.59 -6.46 13.88
C GLU A 580 23.36 -7.19 13.32
N SER A 581 22.17 -6.60 13.49
CA SER A 581 20.93 -7.09 12.88
C SER A 581 21.11 -7.38 11.39
N GLY A 582 20.64 -8.52 10.89
CA GLY A 582 20.77 -8.91 9.49
C GLY A 582 20.19 -7.89 8.51
N GLU A 583 21.08 -7.25 7.75
CA GLU A 583 20.75 -6.36 6.64
C GLU A 583 20.36 -7.18 5.41
N ILE A 584 19.56 -6.57 4.52
CA ILE A 584 18.94 -7.27 3.41
C ILE A 584 19.39 -6.67 2.09
N GLU A 585 19.87 -7.52 1.19
CA GLU A 585 20.12 -7.18 -0.20
C GLU A 585 18.82 -7.32 -1.01
N LEU A 586 18.51 -6.27 -1.79
CA LEU A 586 17.33 -6.23 -2.65
C LEU A 586 17.53 -7.05 -3.94
N PRO A 587 16.46 -7.61 -4.53
CA PRO A 587 16.55 -8.55 -5.66
C PRO A 587 17.14 -7.94 -6.94
N THR A 588 17.07 -6.62 -7.10
CA THR A 588 17.56 -5.91 -8.28
C THR A 588 18.25 -4.60 -7.89
N PRO A 589 19.19 -4.09 -8.70
CA PRO A 589 19.84 -2.80 -8.45
C PRO A 589 18.84 -1.64 -8.41
N VAL A 590 18.61 -1.10 -7.22
CA VAL A 590 17.68 0.02 -7.01
C VAL A 590 18.20 1.32 -7.60
N LYS A 591 17.29 2.08 -8.22
CA LYS A 591 17.55 3.42 -8.77
C LYS A 591 17.01 4.51 -7.83
N GLY A 592 17.73 5.63 -7.72
CA GLY A 592 17.29 6.83 -7.00
C GLY A 592 17.43 6.78 -5.47
N MET A 593 17.79 5.63 -4.89
CA MET A 593 18.02 5.50 -3.45
C MET A 593 19.25 6.31 -3.02
N LYS A 594 19.04 7.27 -2.11
CA LYS A 594 20.12 7.98 -1.43
C LYS A 594 20.67 7.14 -0.28
N SER A 595 21.90 7.43 0.15
CA SER A 595 22.56 6.69 1.23
C SER A 595 21.76 6.77 2.54
N ILE A 596 21.55 5.59 3.15
CA ILE A 596 20.99 5.45 4.50
C ILE A 596 22.03 4.92 5.49
N GLY A 597 23.32 4.99 5.16
CA GLY A 597 24.41 4.47 5.97
C GLY A 597 24.79 3.00 5.70
N LEU A 598 24.22 2.39 4.66
CA LEU A 598 24.48 1.00 4.24
C LEU A 598 25.12 0.95 2.84
N PRO A 599 25.73 -0.20 2.45
CA PRO A 599 26.21 -0.43 1.09
C PRO A 599 25.12 -0.25 0.03
N LYS A 600 25.54 -0.07 -1.24
CA LYS A 600 24.60 0.03 -2.37
C LYS A 600 23.72 -1.21 -2.43
N ASN A 601 22.43 -1.02 -2.70
CA ASN A 601 21.43 -2.08 -2.82
C ASN A 601 21.12 -2.88 -1.54
N VAL A 602 21.67 -2.45 -0.39
CA VAL A 602 21.42 -3.05 0.92
C VAL A 602 20.54 -2.13 1.76
N ILE A 603 19.57 -2.72 2.45
CA ILE A 603 18.58 -2.02 3.28
C ILE A 603 18.44 -2.65 4.66
N TYR A 604 17.92 -1.87 5.61
CA TYR A 604 17.50 -2.39 6.91
C TYR A 604 16.33 -3.36 6.75
N ALA A 605 16.32 -4.42 7.57
CA ALA A 605 15.25 -5.42 7.60
C ALA A 605 13.84 -4.84 7.79
N CYS A 606 13.68 -3.78 8.57
CA CYS A 606 12.38 -3.12 8.74
C CYS A 606 11.85 -2.46 7.45
N LEU A 607 12.75 -1.92 6.61
CA LEU A 607 12.40 -1.43 5.27
C LEU A 607 12.07 -2.61 4.35
N ALA A 608 12.78 -3.73 4.47
CA ALA A 608 12.50 -4.93 3.69
C ALA A 608 11.07 -5.46 3.93
N GLU A 609 10.56 -5.45 5.16
CA GLU A 609 9.16 -5.81 5.44
C GLU A 609 8.17 -4.99 4.61
N THR A 610 8.38 -3.67 4.58
CA THR A 610 7.49 -2.74 3.88
C THR A 610 7.51 -3.01 2.37
N ILE A 611 8.70 -3.26 1.81
CA ILE A 611 8.89 -3.57 0.40
C ILE A 611 8.28 -4.93 0.07
N VAL A 612 8.46 -5.96 0.91
CA VAL A 612 7.91 -7.29 0.70
C VAL A 612 6.39 -7.28 0.73
N LEU A 613 5.78 -6.56 1.68
CA LEU A 613 4.32 -6.39 1.73
C LEU A 613 3.81 -5.67 0.48
N ALA A 614 4.53 -4.64 0.02
CA ALA A 614 4.21 -3.96 -1.23
C ALA A 614 4.35 -4.90 -2.44
N LEU A 615 5.42 -5.68 -2.55
CA LEU A 615 5.61 -6.65 -3.63
C LEU A 615 4.56 -7.77 -3.61
N GLU A 616 4.05 -8.16 -2.45
CA GLU A 616 2.98 -9.15 -2.32
C GLU A 616 1.59 -8.55 -2.61
N GLY A 617 1.44 -7.23 -2.48
CA GLY A 617 0.14 -6.55 -2.59
C GLY A 617 -0.69 -6.61 -1.31
N ARG A 618 -0.05 -6.87 -0.17
CA ARG A 618 -0.68 -6.94 1.16
C ARG A 618 -0.58 -5.60 1.86
N PHE A 619 -1.56 -4.74 1.60
CA PHE A 619 -1.65 -3.41 2.19
C PHE A 619 -2.45 -3.45 3.50
N GLU A 620 -1.85 -4.03 4.52
CA GLU A 620 -2.47 -4.20 5.82
C GLU A 620 -1.56 -3.73 6.96
N VAL A 621 -2.14 -3.62 8.14
CA VAL A 621 -1.40 -3.29 9.35
C VAL A 621 -0.72 -4.57 9.87
N PHE A 622 0.43 -4.90 9.28
CA PHE A 622 1.08 -6.22 9.44
C PHE A 622 1.75 -6.38 10.81
N THR A 623 2.74 -5.54 11.15
CA THR A 623 3.43 -5.59 12.45
C THR A 623 3.32 -4.26 13.19
N ILE A 624 2.74 -4.25 14.39
CA ILE A 624 2.57 -3.06 15.24
C ILE A 624 2.61 -3.44 16.71
N GLY A 625 2.82 -2.46 17.57
CA GLY A 625 2.75 -2.65 19.00
C GLY A 625 4.00 -3.36 19.52
N ARG A 626 3.87 -3.87 20.75
CA ARG A 626 5.00 -4.48 21.46
C ARG A 626 4.97 -6.00 21.45
N ASP A 627 3.85 -6.60 21.03
CA ASP A 627 3.63 -8.03 20.99
C ASP A 627 3.72 -8.50 19.54
N THR A 628 4.94 -8.84 19.09
CA THR A 628 5.14 -9.37 17.74
C THR A 628 4.69 -10.83 17.69
N GLU A 629 3.95 -11.21 16.66
CA GLU A 629 3.49 -12.60 16.44
C GLU A 629 4.58 -13.41 15.73
N TRP A 630 4.93 -14.59 16.25
CA TRP A 630 6.03 -15.39 15.71
C TRP A 630 5.68 -16.03 14.35
N GLU A 631 4.39 -16.26 14.10
CA GLU A 631 3.84 -16.74 12.84
C GLU A 631 4.10 -15.73 11.72
N LYS A 632 3.86 -14.44 12.00
CA LYS A 632 4.15 -13.34 11.06
C LYS A 632 5.64 -13.22 10.75
N VAL A 633 6.52 -13.53 11.69
CA VAL A 633 7.98 -13.59 11.44
C VAL A 633 8.33 -14.68 10.44
N LYS A 634 7.76 -15.89 10.61
CA LYS A 634 7.98 -16.99 9.64
C LYS A 634 7.36 -16.69 8.28
N GLU A 635 6.17 -16.09 8.28
CA GLU A 635 5.45 -15.70 7.07
C GLU A 635 6.23 -14.66 6.26
N ILE A 636 6.62 -13.55 6.89
CA ILE A 636 7.32 -12.48 6.18
C ILE A 636 8.71 -12.91 5.72
N TYR A 637 9.38 -13.78 6.47
CA TYR A 637 10.63 -14.41 6.03
C TYR A 637 10.43 -15.19 4.72
N LYS A 638 9.41 -16.05 4.65
CA LYS A 638 9.08 -16.81 3.44
C LYS A 638 8.73 -15.90 2.26
N LEU A 639 7.96 -14.84 2.51
CA LEU A 639 7.65 -13.83 1.50
C LEU A 639 8.92 -13.09 1.04
N GLY A 640 9.83 -12.77 1.95
CA GLY A 640 11.15 -12.23 1.62
C GLY A 640 11.91 -13.09 0.63
N ILE A 641 12.03 -14.40 0.92
CA ILE A 641 12.68 -15.36 0.02
C ILE A 641 11.94 -15.45 -1.32
N LYS A 642 10.60 -15.55 -1.32
CA LYS A 642 9.76 -15.54 -2.54
C LYS A 642 10.06 -14.33 -3.42
N HIS A 643 10.27 -13.17 -2.81
CA HIS A 643 10.56 -11.93 -3.53
C HIS A 643 12.04 -11.67 -3.81
N GLY A 644 12.92 -12.63 -3.52
CA GLY A 644 14.33 -12.57 -3.85
C GLY A 644 15.17 -11.76 -2.87
N MET A 645 14.66 -11.48 -1.68
CA MET A 645 15.44 -10.89 -0.61
C MET A 645 16.54 -11.85 -0.18
N LYS A 646 17.76 -11.33 -0.01
CA LYS A 646 18.90 -12.10 0.49
C LYS A 646 19.44 -11.45 1.75
N LEU A 647 19.95 -12.28 2.66
CA LEU A 647 20.80 -11.76 3.72
C LEU A 647 22.02 -11.10 3.05
N ALA A 648 22.26 -9.84 3.37
CA ALA A 648 23.46 -9.16 2.94
C ALA A 648 24.69 -9.78 3.65
N ALA A 649 25.86 -9.18 3.47
CA ALA A 649 27.02 -9.61 4.22
C ALA A 649 26.80 -9.38 5.73
N ILE A 650 27.28 -10.31 6.56
CA ILE A 650 27.20 -10.18 8.01
C ILE A 650 28.12 -9.04 8.44
N SER A 651 27.55 -8.01 9.06
CA SER A 651 28.30 -6.87 9.59
C SER A 651 28.49 -7.00 11.08
N GLY A 652 29.66 -6.59 11.57
CA GLY A 652 29.92 -6.32 12.98
C GLY A 652 30.15 -4.83 13.22
N VAL A 653 30.58 -4.50 14.44
CA VAL A 653 30.83 -3.11 14.88
C VAL A 653 31.89 -2.32 14.09
N LYS A 654 32.67 -2.99 13.23
CA LYS A 654 33.69 -2.39 12.35
C LYS A 654 33.33 -2.45 10.86
N GLY A 655 32.12 -2.90 10.52
CA GLY A 655 31.67 -3.12 9.15
C GLY A 655 31.53 -4.60 8.81
N VAL A 656 31.48 -4.88 7.51
CA VAL A 656 31.24 -6.21 6.94
C VAL A 656 32.37 -7.19 7.29
N TYR A 657 32.02 -8.40 7.74
CA TYR A 657 32.94 -9.52 7.92
C TYR A 657 33.18 -10.28 6.62
N THR A 658 34.44 -10.51 6.26
CA THR A 658 34.81 -11.46 5.21
C THR A 658 34.84 -12.90 5.74
N ASP A 659 34.96 -13.89 4.86
CA ASP A 659 35.15 -15.28 5.28
C ASP A 659 36.47 -15.47 6.04
N GLU A 660 37.52 -14.73 5.69
CA GLU A 660 38.79 -14.72 6.41
C GLU A 660 38.65 -14.18 7.83
N ASP A 661 37.86 -13.12 8.03
CA ASP A 661 37.59 -12.57 9.36
C ASP A 661 36.90 -13.62 10.25
N ILE A 662 35.89 -14.31 9.72
CA ILE A 662 35.18 -15.35 10.47
C ILE A 662 36.12 -16.52 10.76
N ALA A 663 36.93 -16.96 9.79
CA ALA A 663 37.91 -18.01 10.00
C ALA A 663 38.93 -17.65 11.10
N LYS A 664 39.33 -16.37 11.18
CA LYS A 664 40.21 -15.87 12.24
C LYS A 664 39.53 -15.94 13.61
N VAL A 665 38.26 -15.54 13.73
CA VAL A 665 37.49 -15.68 14.98
C VAL A 665 37.41 -17.16 15.38
N VAL A 666 37.15 -18.06 14.44
CA VAL A 666 37.11 -19.53 14.68
C VAL A 666 38.45 -20.05 15.20
N SER A 667 39.57 -19.64 14.61
CA SER A 667 40.91 -20.03 15.04
C SER A 667 41.20 -19.58 16.48
N LEU A 668 40.89 -18.31 16.80
CA LEU A 668 41.03 -17.76 18.13
C LEU A 668 40.11 -18.46 19.14
N ALA A 669 38.87 -18.75 18.75
CA ALA A 669 37.92 -19.51 19.57
C ALA A 669 38.43 -20.91 19.91
N LYS A 670 38.94 -21.66 18.91
CA LYS A 670 39.51 -23.00 19.15
C LYS A 670 40.69 -22.94 20.12
N LYS A 671 41.57 -21.94 19.99
CA LYS A 671 42.70 -21.75 20.91
C LYS A 671 42.23 -21.40 22.33
N ALA A 672 41.28 -20.48 22.46
CA ALA A 672 40.73 -20.08 23.76
C ALA A 672 39.94 -21.19 24.45
N ARG A 673 39.27 -22.08 23.69
CA ARG A 673 38.56 -23.26 24.24
C ARG A 673 39.47 -24.23 24.97
N LEU A 674 40.76 -24.29 24.65
CA LEU A 674 41.72 -25.21 25.32
C LEU A 674 41.90 -24.89 26.81
N THR A 675 41.76 -23.61 27.20
CA THR A 675 41.93 -23.15 28.59
C THR A 675 40.63 -22.66 29.21
N TRP A 676 39.51 -22.75 28.48
CA TRP A 676 38.20 -22.30 28.94
C TRP A 676 37.59 -23.27 29.94
N LYS A 677 37.53 -22.88 31.22
CA LYS A 677 36.96 -23.70 32.30
C LYS A 677 35.43 -23.58 32.44
N GLY A 678 34.76 -22.87 31.54
CA GLY A 678 33.33 -22.54 31.65
C GLY A 678 33.02 -21.67 32.88
N SER A 679 31.77 -21.19 32.99
CA SER A 679 31.28 -20.55 34.21
C SER A 679 31.05 -21.59 35.31
N SER A 680 32.13 -22.07 35.91
CA SER A 680 32.10 -22.90 37.12
C SER A 680 31.77 -22.03 38.34
N SER A 681 30.48 -21.71 38.54
CA SER A 681 29.89 -21.33 39.84
C SER A 681 28.37 -21.11 39.73
N GLY A 682 27.63 -22.19 39.56
CA GLY A 682 26.19 -22.24 39.80
C GLY A 682 25.84 -23.66 40.20
N SER A 683 25.50 -23.88 41.46
CA SER A 683 25.21 -25.21 42.01
C SER A 683 24.24 -25.95 41.09
N THR A 684 24.55 -27.20 40.79
CA THR A 684 23.55 -28.18 40.35
C THR A 684 22.33 -28.07 41.27
N ALA A 685 21.24 -27.49 40.76
CA ALA A 685 19.96 -27.55 41.43
C ALA A 685 19.64 -29.03 41.61
N LYS A 686 19.70 -29.50 42.86
CA LYS A 686 19.42 -30.89 43.23
C LYS A 686 18.08 -31.30 42.62
N ALA A 687 18.09 -32.41 41.89
CA ALA A 687 16.88 -33.08 41.44
C ALA A 687 15.92 -33.26 42.63
N PRO A 688 14.60 -33.07 42.46
CA PRO A 688 13.65 -33.30 43.53
C PRO A 688 13.67 -34.79 43.89
N VAL A 689 13.95 -35.07 45.16
CA VAL A 689 13.91 -36.40 45.76
C VAL A 689 12.51 -37.01 45.53
N LYS A 690 12.47 -38.19 44.90
CA LYS A 690 11.27 -39.03 44.82
C LYS A 690 10.77 -39.32 46.24
N LYS A 691 9.60 -38.78 46.61
CA LYS A 691 8.89 -39.22 47.82
C LYS A 691 8.25 -40.58 47.56
N ALA A 692 8.51 -41.52 48.48
CA ALA A 692 7.89 -42.84 48.56
C ALA A 692 6.36 -42.75 48.75
N PRO A 693 5.59 -43.80 48.37
CA PRO A 693 4.13 -43.75 48.34
C PRO A 693 3.55 -43.82 49.76
N VAL A 694 2.75 -42.82 50.13
CA VAL A 694 2.01 -42.80 51.40
C VAL A 694 0.68 -43.55 51.24
N LYS A 695 0.46 -44.50 52.15
CA LYS A 695 -0.73 -45.35 52.28
C LYS A 695 -2.03 -44.53 52.44
N LYS A 696 -3.11 -45.04 51.84
CA LYS A 696 -4.51 -44.60 52.05
C LYS A 696 -5.03 -45.04 53.43
N ALA A 697 -5.72 -44.14 54.13
CA ALA A 697 -6.84 -44.40 55.07
C ALA A 697 -7.54 -43.06 55.42
N PRO A 698 -8.75 -43.03 56.02
CA PRO A 698 -10.01 -42.93 55.30
C PRO A 698 -10.80 -41.63 55.53
N VAL A 699 -11.78 -41.43 54.66
CA VAL A 699 -12.74 -40.34 54.58
C VAL A 699 -13.52 -40.11 55.89
N LYS A 700 -13.58 -38.85 56.34
CA LYS A 700 -14.66 -38.34 57.21
C LYS A 700 -15.32 -37.11 56.58
N LYS A 701 -16.66 -37.18 56.54
CA LYS A 701 -17.61 -36.29 55.87
C LYS A 701 -17.62 -34.88 56.46
N ALA A 702 -17.73 -33.87 55.59
CA ALA A 702 -18.20 -32.53 55.95
C ALA A 702 -19.72 -32.40 55.67
N PRO A 703 -20.46 -31.58 56.42
CA PRO A 703 -21.91 -31.58 56.43
C PRO A 703 -22.53 -30.77 55.29
N VAL A 704 -23.67 -31.27 54.82
CA VAL A 704 -24.55 -30.71 53.79
C VAL A 704 -25.16 -29.40 54.28
N LYS A 705 -25.05 -28.32 53.49
CA LYS A 705 -25.98 -27.18 53.53
C LYS A 705 -26.73 -27.06 52.19
N LYS A 706 -28.01 -26.74 52.36
CA LYS A 706 -29.14 -26.87 51.43
C LYS A 706 -29.01 -26.05 50.14
N ALA A 707 -29.66 -26.60 49.12
CA ALA A 707 -29.92 -26.01 47.81
C ALA A 707 -30.65 -24.65 47.88
N ALA A 708 -30.23 -23.72 47.03
CA ALA A 708 -31.01 -22.55 46.65
C ALA A 708 -31.34 -22.61 45.15
N LYS A 709 -32.60 -22.31 44.86
CA LYS A 709 -33.33 -22.48 43.60
C LYS A 709 -32.82 -21.57 42.48
N LYS A 710 -33.03 -22.07 41.25
CA LYS A 710 -33.00 -21.34 39.96
C LYS A 710 -33.75 -20.00 40.05
N ALA A 711 -33.15 -18.97 39.44
CA ALA A 711 -33.78 -17.69 39.10
C ALA A 711 -33.47 -17.33 37.62
N PRO A 712 -34.29 -16.51 36.95
CA PRO A 712 -34.71 -16.76 35.57
C PRO A 712 -33.95 -15.94 34.51
N ALA A 713 -34.13 -16.38 33.25
CA ALA A 713 -33.76 -15.69 32.03
C ALA A 713 -34.32 -14.26 31.98
N LYS A 714 -33.49 -13.29 31.60
CA LYS A 714 -33.91 -11.92 31.30
C LYS A 714 -34.12 -11.73 29.81
N ALA A 715 -35.27 -11.15 29.51
CA ALA A 715 -35.86 -10.94 28.21
C ALA A 715 -35.16 -9.87 27.36
N VAL A 716 -35.34 -10.06 26.06
CA VAL A 716 -35.13 -9.14 24.94
C VAL A 716 -35.90 -7.83 25.17
N VAL A 717 -35.24 -6.69 24.92
CA VAL A 717 -35.89 -5.37 24.85
C VAL A 717 -35.60 -4.74 23.49
N ALA A 718 -36.68 -4.41 22.78
CA ALA A 718 -36.73 -3.74 21.48
C ALA A 718 -36.29 -2.25 21.55
N PRO A 719 -35.88 -1.64 20.41
CA PRO A 719 -35.34 -0.28 20.38
C PRO A 719 -36.44 0.80 20.49
N LYS A 720 -36.21 1.84 21.29
CA LYS A 720 -37.06 3.04 21.37
C LYS A 720 -36.66 4.09 20.32
N LYS A 721 -37.69 4.71 19.72
CA LYS A 721 -37.67 5.84 18.77
C LYS A 721 -36.89 7.07 19.29
N PRO A 722 -36.30 7.89 18.39
CA PRO A 722 -35.59 9.11 18.76
C PRO A 722 -36.55 10.29 19.02
N VAL A 723 -36.29 11.03 20.10
CA VAL A 723 -36.92 12.32 20.43
C VAL A 723 -36.04 13.45 19.90
N SER A 724 -36.67 14.36 19.18
CA SER A 724 -36.15 15.59 18.57
C SER A 724 -35.44 16.52 19.56
N LYS A 725 -34.21 16.94 19.24
CA LYS A 725 -33.57 18.12 19.86
C LYS A 725 -33.74 19.34 18.95
N GLN A 726 -34.29 20.39 19.54
CA GLN A 726 -34.54 21.71 18.96
C GLN A 726 -33.24 22.42 18.55
N ALA A 727 -33.33 23.12 17.41
CA ALA A 727 -32.32 24.02 16.88
C ALA A 727 -32.38 25.40 17.56
N PRO A 728 -31.25 26.15 17.65
CA PRO A 728 -31.26 27.53 18.14
C PRO A 728 -31.82 28.52 17.11
N ALA A 729 -32.65 29.44 17.61
CA ALA A 729 -33.39 30.45 16.87
C ALA A 729 -32.48 31.44 16.12
N LYS A 730 -32.73 31.61 14.81
CA LYS A 730 -32.28 32.76 14.02
C LYS A 730 -33.40 33.80 13.97
N LYS A 731 -33.05 35.04 14.34
CA LYS A 731 -33.89 36.25 14.29
C LYS A 731 -34.40 36.49 12.87
N SER A 732 -35.72 36.60 12.73
CA SER A 732 -36.40 37.13 11.54
C SER A 732 -36.43 38.66 11.60
N ALA A 733 -35.91 39.32 10.56
CA ALA A 733 -36.16 40.73 10.30
C ALA A 733 -37.60 40.90 9.78
N GLY A 734 -38.46 41.51 10.59
CA GLY A 734 -39.80 41.92 10.19
C GLY A 734 -39.72 43.17 9.30
N ARG A 735 -40.27 43.07 8.09
CA ARG A 735 -40.62 44.21 7.24
C ARG A 735 -42.00 44.70 7.66
N THR A 736 -42.05 45.90 8.22
CA THR A 736 -43.28 46.62 8.56
C THR A 736 -43.90 47.17 7.29
N ILE A 737 -45.14 46.80 6.99
CA ILE A 737 -46.00 47.46 6.00
C ILE A 737 -46.86 48.47 6.76
N VAL A 738 -46.65 49.76 6.49
CA VAL A 738 -47.56 50.85 6.89
C VAL A 738 -48.33 51.28 5.64
N LYS A 739 -49.67 51.24 5.73
CA LYS A 739 -50.60 51.85 4.79
C LYS A 739 -51.19 53.12 5.42
N LYS A 740 -51.05 54.27 4.77
CA LYS A 740 -52.02 55.40 4.67
C LYS A 740 -51.45 56.43 3.68
N LYS A 741 -51.99 56.53 2.47
CA LYS A 741 -53.12 57.37 2.01
C LYS A 741 -52.75 58.87 1.81
N THR A 742 -52.77 59.24 0.53
CA THR A 742 -53.34 60.46 -0.12
C THR A 742 -52.68 61.84 0.00
N ALA A 743 -52.72 62.50 -1.17
CA ALA A 743 -52.82 63.93 -1.48
C ALA A 743 -51.52 64.74 -1.63
N ALA A 744 -51.08 64.91 -2.88
CA ALA A 744 -51.11 66.17 -3.64
C ALA A 744 -50.47 65.91 -5.02
#